data_AF-K6Z7Q0-F1
#
_entry.id   AF-K6Z7Q0-F1
#
_cell.length_a   1.000
_cell.length_b   1.000
_cell.length_c   1.000
_cell.angle_alpha   90.00
_cell.angle_beta   90.00
_cell.angle_gamma   90.00
#
_symmetry.space_group_name_H-M   'P 1'
#
loop_
_entity.id
_entity.type
_entity.pdbx_description
1 polymer ?
#
loop_
_entity_poly.entity_id
_entity_poly.type
_entity_poly.pdbx_seq_one_letter_code
_entity_poly.pdbx_strand_id
1 'polypeptide(L)'
;MSWHVAQIGAYSLTTPQNMSLGQCTVLGILLLGAWLFSNLLIYRRLFKPRRYICALLLSLNTLAFMAFLGTVLDTRYSHTHTKQAILVTSGVSQEKLAALGRDKSGYNTVFTLDNNIDLSGATYLASPSLLVHAMPDVDTISVLGDGLSSEQWRTLLATQAHRDGVYTNSIAVTFSPSIKSTGLVDMRWNRQITLGEQLDITGIVQAPTTVDKANSHDTTQYLLQLQTPSGSVEQEVHLVAGQSFHLSTQPKSAGQWLYTLKLLTLSSQQVLEQSQLAVSIEQPPTLRVAIWQSAPSFETKHLKDWASKTGSQIKVVTQISQQAYLRQTINQAPLATGSVAPKGKQFFSPQALNDSDILLMDGRGLVQLSVDERDRLGEAVESGMGLLVFADNDLADSNLFNGAPQKKKLNMPRVQVDKQAEDELAIIYPQRPVTKNAKAMTSQLLAVSPLRFSNEQGDVLLNAPNQRPLVKRIHQGLGQVAMTLIPRSYVWKINDNQQAYGRLWHYLFKQIARNTLHTYWQPEKQDQLTLLHAQLNACLTLGNDKFTVSRYQAFSQYMDNQLRIEQPLVLNQQPEQPIWWCTHYWPQTSGWHRLYLANTTTANQAETSLNKPAASQYRYVYSPDTWPSWQQSNKHAASKEMAALSPQKTSNIHQEILHKGWFYGLLLLMLTLLWLARRLL
;
A
#
# COMPACT_ATOMS: atom_id res chain seq x y z
N MET A 1 -16.35 26.50 46.10
CA MET A 1 -15.02 25.85 46.20
C MET A 1 -14.94 25.15 47.55
N SER A 2 -14.60 23.85 47.55
CA SER A 2 -14.30 23.10 48.78
C SER A 2 -12.81 23.23 49.09
N TRP A 3 -12.48 23.48 50.35
CA TRP A 3 -11.10 23.66 50.80
C TRP A 3 -10.54 22.34 51.31
N HIS A 4 -9.28 22.06 50.97
CA HIS A 4 -8.59 20.88 51.45
C HIS A 4 -8.13 21.10 52.90
N VAL A 5 -8.65 20.29 53.82
CA VAL A 5 -8.43 20.45 55.26
C VAL A 5 -7.24 19.62 55.74
N ALA A 6 -7.14 18.36 55.30
CA ALA A 6 -6.04 17.46 55.66
C ALA A 6 -5.95 16.27 54.69
N GLN A 7 -4.75 15.72 54.50
CA GLN A 7 -4.50 14.49 53.73
C GLN A 7 -3.91 13.45 54.68
N ILE A 8 -4.52 12.28 54.76
CA ILE A 8 -4.07 11.17 55.61
C ILE A 8 -3.98 9.93 54.71
N GLY A 9 -2.78 9.65 54.20
CA GLY A 9 -2.58 8.54 53.24
C GLY A 9 -3.39 8.73 51.96
N ALA A 10 -4.23 7.73 51.63
CA ALA A 10 -5.13 7.73 50.47
C ALA A 10 -6.43 8.56 50.65
N TYR A 11 -6.64 9.13 51.85
CA TYR A 11 -7.84 9.90 52.17
C TYR A 11 -7.57 11.39 52.18
N SER A 12 -8.42 12.18 51.52
CA SER A 12 -8.44 13.63 51.61
C SER A 12 -9.72 14.11 52.29
N LEU A 13 -9.56 14.99 53.28
CA LEU A 13 -10.65 15.63 54.01
C LEU A 13 -10.91 17.01 53.39
N THR A 14 -12.13 17.21 52.91
CA THR A 14 -12.55 18.47 52.29
C THR A 14 -13.73 19.11 53.01
N THR A 15 -13.80 20.44 52.99
CA THR A 15 -14.95 21.17 53.55
C THR A 15 -16.22 20.90 52.74
N PRO A 16 -17.41 20.96 53.36
CA PRO A 16 -18.68 20.87 52.65
C PRO A 16 -18.75 21.86 51.49
N GLN A 17 -19.41 21.46 50.41
CA GLN A 17 -19.64 22.35 49.27
C GLN A 17 -20.43 23.59 49.73
N ASN A 18 -20.00 24.77 49.25
CA ASN A 18 -20.61 26.10 49.47
C ASN A 18 -20.38 26.79 50.84
N MET A 19 -19.51 26.27 51.72
CA MET A 19 -19.07 27.04 52.90
C MET A 19 -17.80 27.85 52.61
N SER A 20 -17.77 29.11 53.07
CA SER A 20 -16.57 29.94 53.00
C SER A 20 -15.54 29.51 54.04
N LEU A 21 -14.24 29.74 53.77
CA LEU A 21 -13.16 29.38 54.69
C LEU A 21 -13.40 29.97 56.10
N GLY A 22 -13.89 31.21 56.19
CA GLY A 22 -14.27 31.86 57.44
C GLY A 22 -15.36 31.11 58.21
N GLN A 23 -16.44 30.68 57.53
CA GLN A 23 -17.49 29.89 58.16
C GLN A 23 -16.98 28.52 58.65
N CYS A 24 -16.06 27.89 57.93
CA CYS A 24 -15.45 26.64 58.36
C CYS A 24 -14.57 26.81 59.59
N THR A 25 -13.81 27.90 59.70
CA THR A 25 -12.99 28.19 60.89
C THR A 25 -13.86 28.43 62.13
N VAL A 26 -14.94 29.20 62.00
CA VAL A 26 -15.88 29.44 63.10
C VAL A 26 -16.58 28.15 63.52
N LEU A 27 -17.05 27.34 62.57
CA LEU A 27 -17.66 26.03 62.87
C LEU A 27 -16.67 25.10 63.57
N GLY A 28 -15.41 25.04 63.10
CA GLY A 28 -14.35 24.24 63.72
C GLY A 28 -14.08 24.65 65.17
N ILE A 29 -13.98 25.95 65.45
CA ILE A 29 -13.78 26.48 66.81
C ILE A 29 -14.98 26.14 67.71
N LEU A 30 -16.22 26.29 67.20
CA LEU A 30 -17.43 25.94 67.94
C LEU A 30 -17.51 24.45 68.27
N LEU A 31 -17.21 23.57 67.30
CA LEU A 31 -17.23 22.12 67.49
C LEU A 31 -16.14 21.66 68.47
N LEU A 32 -14.93 22.21 68.37
CA LEU A 32 -13.82 21.90 69.27
C LEU A 32 -14.11 22.41 70.69
N GLY A 33 -14.70 23.60 70.81
CA GLY A 33 -15.21 24.15 72.07
C GLY A 33 -16.30 23.28 72.70
N ALA A 34 -17.27 22.82 71.91
CA ALA A 34 -18.33 21.92 72.38
C ALA A 34 -17.78 20.57 72.84
N TRP A 35 -16.80 20.01 72.13
CA TRP A 35 -16.11 18.78 72.52
C TRP A 35 -15.33 18.95 73.83
N LEU A 36 -14.53 20.02 73.96
CA LEU A 36 -13.78 20.32 75.18
C LEU A 36 -14.72 20.53 76.38
N PHE A 37 -15.80 21.29 76.19
CA PHE A 37 -16.78 21.56 77.24
C PHE A 37 -17.52 20.28 77.68
N SER A 38 -17.93 19.44 76.72
CA SER A 38 -18.57 18.15 77.01
C SER A 38 -17.64 17.23 77.83
N ASN A 39 -16.37 17.10 77.43
CA ASN A 39 -15.40 16.32 78.19
C ASN A 39 -15.11 16.92 79.58
N LEU A 40 -15.06 18.25 79.71
CA LEU A 40 -14.89 18.93 81.00
C LEU A 40 -16.06 18.65 81.96
N LEU A 41 -17.30 18.62 81.44
CA LEU A 41 -18.49 18.29 82.24
C LEU A 41 -18.46 16.82 82.70
N ILE A 42 -18.12 15.88 81.81
CA ILE A 42 -17.96 14.46 82.14
C ILE A 42 -16.88 14.28 83.22
N TYR A 43 -15.74 14.94 83.03
CA TYR A 43 -14.63 14.92 83.97
C TYR A 43 -15.04 15.48 85.34
N ARG A 44 -15.60 16.70 85.40
CA ARG A 44 -16.03 17.33 86.66
C ARG A 44 -17.06 16.48 87.42
N ARG A 45 -17.95 15.77 86.72
CA ARG A 45 -19.01 14.96 87.32
C ARG A 45 -18.50 13.64 87.92
N LEU A 46 -17.46 13.03 87.36
CA LEU A 46 -17.09 11.63 87.65
C LEU A 46 -15.63 11.42 88.12
N PHE A 47 -14.82 12.48 88.23
CA PHE A 47 -13.38 12.34 88.49
C PHE A 47 -13.04 11.73 89.87
N LYS A 48 -13.89 11.93 90.89
CA LYS A 48 -13.58 11.48 92.27
C LYS A 48 -14.07 10.06 92.63
N PRO A 49 -15.31 9.61 92.30
CA PRO A 49 -15.77 8.31 92.78
C PRO A 49 -15.40 7.10 91.88
N ARG A 50 -15.19 7.26 90.55
CA ARG A 50 -14.93 6.12 89.63
C ARG A 50 -14.08 6.50 88.40
N ARG A 51 -12.75 6.52 88.56
CA ARG A 51 -11.78 6.93 87.50
C ARG A 51 -11.90 6.15 86.19
N TYR A 52 -12.08 4.82 86.24
CA TYR A 52 -12.19 3.98 85.04
C TYR A 52 -13.43 4.29 84.19
N ILE A 53 -14.56 4.58 84.84
CA ILE A 53 -15.80 4.94 84.16
C ILE A 53 -15.68 6.32 83.51
N CYS A 54 -15.00 7.26 84.17
CA CYS A 54 -14.69 8.55 83.59
C CYS A 54 -13.83 8.41 82.32
N ALA A 55 -12.79 7.58 82.35
CA ALA A 55 -11.94 7.33 81.18
C ALA A 55 -12.72 6.69 80.03
N LEU A 56 -13.58 5.70 80.32
CA LEU A 56 -14.42 5.06 79.32
C LEU A 56 -15.40 6.05 78.67
N LEU A 57 -16.08 6.89 79.46
CA LEU A 57 -17.02 7.89 78.93
C LEU A 57 -16.33 8.98 78.12
N LEU A 58 -15.13 9.41 78.53
CA LEU A 58 -14.32 10.33 77.74
C LEU A 58 -13.97 9.69 76.39
N SER A 59 -13.49 8.44 76.37
CA SER A 59 -13.17 7.74 75.11
C SER A 59 -14.39 7.61 74.20
N LEU A 60 -15.56 7.27 74.76
CA LEU A 60 -16.80 7.10 73.99
C LEU A 60 -17.30 8.44 73.43
N ASN A 61 -17.15 9.52 74.18
CA ASN A 61 -17.47 10.88 73.74
C ASN A 61 -16.50 11.39 72.65
N THR A 62 -15.20 11.06 72.75
CA THR A 62 -14.24 11.37 71.68
C THR A 62 -14.53 10.59 70.40
N LEU A 63 -14.91 9.32 70.51
CA LEU A 63 -15.25 8.49 69.36
C LEU A 63 -16.56 8.94 68.70
N ALA A 64 -17.56 9.34 69.49
CA ALA A 64 -18.78 9.97 69.00
C ALA A 64 -18.49 11.27 68.25
N PHE A 65 -17.60 12.11 68.77
CA PHE A 65 -17.20 13.36 68.11
C PHE A 65 -16.47 13.10 66.78
N MET A 66 -15.58 12.12 66.73
CA MET A 66 -14.92 11.71 65.48
C MET A 66 -15.92 11.17 64.45
N ALA A 67 -16.90 10.39 64.89
CA ALA A 67 -18.00 9.91 64.05
C ALA A 67 -18.84 11.07 63.49
N PHE A 68 -19.17 12.04 64.35
CA PHE A 68 -19.88 13.26 63.96
C PHE A 68 -19.07 14.06 62.93
N LEU A 69 -17.77 14.24 63.15
CA LEU A 69 -16.89 14.93 62.20
C LEU A 69 -16.89 14.24 60.82
N GLY A 70 -16.89 12.91 60.79
CA GLY A 70 -16.98 12.11 59.56
C GLY A 70 -18.33 12.20 58.83
N THR A 71 -19.40 12.64 59.49
CA THR A 71 -20.69 12.95 58.83
C THR A 71 -20.72 14.36 58.24
N VAL A 72 -20.04 15.31 58.89
CA VAL A 72 -20.01 16.72 58.50
C VAL A 72 -19.00 16.97 57.39
N LEU A 73 -17.80 16.40 57.48
CA LEU A 73 -16.74 16.56 56.48
C LEU A 73 -16.90 15.59 55.31
N ASP A 74 -16.49 16.03 54.12
CA ASP A 74 -16.44 15.17 52.94
C ASP A 74 -15.09 14.44 52.89
N THR A 75 -15.07 13.18 53.33
CA THR A 75 -13.93 12.26 53.16
C THR A 75 -13.93 11.68 51.76
N ARG A 76 -12.90 12.00 50.98
CA ARG A 76 -12.67 11.43 49.65
C ARG A 76 -11.56 10.39 49.72
N TYR A 77 -11.78 9.26 49.06
CA TYR A 77 -10.78 8.21 48.88
C TYR A 77 -10.20 8.34 47.47
N SER A 78 -8.88 8.51 47.35
CA SER A 78 -8.19 8.58 46.07
C SER A 78 -7.57 7.23 45.76
N HIS A 79 -8.00 6.60 44.67
CA HIS A 79 -7.35 5.39 44.17
C HIS A 79 -6.93 5.56 42.71
N THR A 80 -5.72 5.11 42.41
CA THR A 80 -5.18 5.03 41.06
C THR A 80 -5.64 3.72 40.43
N HIS A 81 -6.71 3.74 39.65
CA HIS A 81 -7.13 2.58 38.85
C HIS A 81 -6.85 2.87 37.39
N THR A 82 -6.08 1.99 36.73
CA THR A 82 -5.98 1.99 35.27
C THR A 82 -6.85 0.84 34.76
N LYS A 83 -7.89 1.16 34.02
CA LYS A 83 -8.71 0.18 33.33
C LYS A 83 -7.91 -0.36 32.13
N GLN A 84 -7.50 -1.63 32.20
CA GLN A 84 -6.62 -2.23 31.20
C GLN A 84 -7.36 -3.30 30.38
N ALA A 85 -7.32 -3.14 29.05
CA ALA A 85 -7.76 -4.17 28.12
C ALA A 85 -6.54 -4.97 27.64
N ILE A 86 -6.55 -6.28 27.82
CA ILE A 86 -5.52 -7.18 27.29
C ILE A 86 -6.08 -7.86 26.05
N LEU A 87 -5.52 -7.54 24.89
CA LEU A 87 -5.94 -8.11 23.61
C LEU A 87 -4.97 -9.22 23.20
N VAL A 88 -5.47 -10.45 23.23
CA VAL A 88 -4.73 -11.65 22.84
C VAL A 88 -4.96 -11.91 21.35
N THR A 89 -3.85 -12.06 20.62
CA THR A 89 -3.82 -12.37 19.18
C THR A 89 -3.12 -13.71 18.96
N SER A 90 -3.19 -14.27 17.76
CA SER A 90 -2.51 -15.54 17.44
C SER A 90 -1.01 -15.49 17.76
N GLY A 91 -0.39 -16.66 18.01
CA GLY A 91 1.05 -16.77 18.28
C GLY A 91 1.50 -16.48 19.73
N VAL A 92 0.58 -16.28 20.68
CA VAL A 92 0.95 -16.14 22.11
C VAL A 92 1.45 -17.47 22.66
N SER A 93 2.54 -17.44 23.45
CA SER A 93 3.06 -18.64 24.11
C SER A 93 2.14 -19.13 25.23
N GLN A 94 2.04 -20.45 25.41
CA GLN A 94 1.25 -21.05 26.48
C GLN A 94 1.66 -20.56 27.88
N GLU A 95 2.95 -20.25 28.08
CA GLU A 95 3.45 -19.68 29.34
C GLU A 95 2.85 -18.29 29.63
N LYS A 96 2.80 -17.40 28.62
CA LYS A 96 2.17 -16.08 28.75
C LYS A 96 0.66 -16.20 28.98
N LEU A 97 -0.01 -17.15 28.31
CA LEU A 97 -1.42 -17.44 28.53
C LEU A 97 -1.71 -17.94 29.95
N ALA A 98 -0.88 -18.86 30.46
CA ALA A 98 -0.99 -19.38 31.82
C ALA A 98 -0.67 -18.32 32.89
N ALA A 99 0.13 -17.30 32.58
CA ALA A 99 0.35 -16.16 33.46
C ALA A 99 -0.91 -15.27 33.56
N LEU A 100 -1.60 -15.05 32.43
CA LEU A 100 -2.84 -14.26 32.39
C LEU A 100 -3.99 -14.93 33.18
N GLY A 101 -4.18 -16.24 33.02
CA GLY A 101 -5.23 -16.97 33.75
C GLY A 101 -5.04 -17.01 35.28
N ARG A 102 -3.83 -16.71 35.77
CA ARG A 102 -3.51 -16.63 37.21
C ARG A 102 -3.77 -15.24 37.81
N ASP A 103 -3.83 -14.20 36.98
CA ASP A 103 -4.12 -12.83 37.43
C ASP A 103 -5.64 -12.61 37.50
N LYS A 104 -6.21 -12.72 38.70
CA LYS A 104 -7.63 -12.46 38.98
C LYS A 104 -7.87 -11.02 39.46
N SER A 105 -7.00 -10.07 39.13
CA SER A 105 -7.27 -8.67 39.43
C SER A 105 -8.49 -8.21 38.62
N GLY A 106 -9.55 -7.74 39.30
CA GLY A 106 -10.82 -7.32 38.67
C GLY A 106 -10.75 -6.09 37.75
N TYR A 107 -9.54 -5.66 37.37
CA TYR A 107 -9.26 -4.45 36.60
C TYR A 107 -8.68 -4.73 35.20
N ASN A 108 -8.28 -5.98 34.94
CA ASN A 108 -7.81 -6.45 33.65
C ASN A 108 -8.92 -7.21 32.96
N THR A 109 -9.38 -6.72 31.80
CA THR A 109 -10.35 -7.43 30.96
C THR A 109 -9.62 -8.04 29.78
N VAL A 110 -9.70 -9.36 29.64
CA VAL A 110 -9.03 -10.10 28.56
C VAL A 110 -9.99 -10.25 27.37
N PHE A 111 -9.51 -9.91 26.20
CA PHE A 111 -10.20 -10.06 24.91
C PHE A 111 -9.36 -10.93 23.99
N THR A 112 -10.01 -11.70 23.12
CA THR A 112 -9.35 -12.48 22.06
C THR A 112 -9.96 -12.15 20.70
N LEU A 113 -9.12 -12.07 19.66
CA LEU A 113 -9.55 -11.99 18.26
C LEU A 113 -9.61 -13.35 17.58
N ASP A 114 -9.14 -14.39 18.27
CA ASP A 114 -9.04 -15.74 17.75
C ASP A 114 -9.94 -16.64 18.60
N ASN A 115 -10.96 -17.21 17.96
CA ASN A 115 -11.93 -18.07 18.63
C ASN A 115 -11.32 -19.43 19.04
N ASN A 116 -10.13 -19.76 18.53
CA ASN A 116 -9.44 -21.01 18.87
C ASN A 116 -8.61 -20.90 20.17
N ILE A 117 -8.45 -19.70 20.73
CA ILE A 117 -7.72 -19.49 21.97
C ILE A 117 -8.67 -19.68 23.14
N ASP A 118 -8.65 -20.88 23.75
CA ASP A 118 -9.42 -21.19 24.95
C ASP A 118 -8.76 -20.56 26.20
N LEU A 119 -9.30 -19.42 26.61
CA LEU A 119 -8.90 -18.69 27.82
C LEU A 119 -10.13 -18.46 28.70
N SER A 120 -10.11 -19.07 29.89
CA SER A 120 -11.16 -18.87 30.89
C SER A 120 -11.30 -17.39 31.26
N GLY A 121 -12.45 -16.79 30.96
CA GLY A 121 -12.75 -15.38 31.25
C GLY A 121 -12.38 -14.39 30.14
N ALA A 122 -11.86 -14.84 28.99
CA ALA A 122 -11.65 -13.98 27.83
C ALA A 122 -12.93 -13.79 27.01
N THR A 123 -13.15 -12.58 26.51
CA THR A 123 -14.27 -12.26 25.60
C THR A 123 -13.79 -12.25 24.15
N TYR A 124 -14.44 -13.03 23.29
CA TYR A 124 -14.15 -13.02 21.86
C TYR A 124 -14.68 -11.73 21.20
N LEU A 125 -13.84 -11.09 20.38
CA LEU A 125 -14.17 -9.95 19.56
C LEU A 125 -13.97 -10.32 18.09
N ALA A 126 -15.04 -10.22 17.29
CA ALA A 126 -14.96 -10.42 15.85
C ALA A 126 -14.13 -9.35 15.12
N SER A 127 -13.94 -8.18 15.74
CA SER A 127 -13.10 -7.09 15.24
C SER A 127 -12.48 -6.30 16.40
N PRO A 128 -11.22 -5.84 16.27
CA PRO A 128 -10.60 -4.95 17.27
C PRO A 128 -11.40 -3.66 17.52
N SER A 129 -12.15 -3.18 16.53
CA SER A 129 -12.97 -1.97 16.65
C SER A 129 -14.10 -2.09 17.67
N LEU A 130 -14.52 -3.32 18.00
CA LEU A 130 -15.56 -3.58 19.01
C LEU A 130 -15.04 -3.43 20.44
N LEU A 131 -13.72 -3.37 20.66
CA LEU A 131 -13.13 -3.20 21.99
C LEU A 131 -13.63 -1.93 22.67
N VAL A 132 -13.72 -0.82 21.92
CA VAL A 132 -14.21 0.47 22.44
C VAL A 132 -15.68 0.39 22.83
N HIS A 133 -16.46 -0.49 22.20
CA HIS A 133 -17.86 -0.70 22.58
C HIS A 133 -17.97 -1.60 23.81
N ALA A 134 -17.18 -2.68 23.87
CA ALA A 134 -17.15 -3.59 25.01
C ALA A 134 -16.57 -2.94 26.27
N MET A 135 -15.64 -2.01 26.12
CA MET A 135 -14.95 -1.32 27.21
C MET A 135 -14.71 0.16 26.85
N PRO A 136 -15.74 1.03 27.01
CA PRO A 136 -15.67 2.42 26.58
C PRO A 136 -14.68 3.29 27.36
N ASP A 137 -14.35 2.93 28.60
CA ASP A 137 -13.45 3.68 29.49
C ASP A 137 -12.06 3.02 29.61
N VAL A 138 -11.51 2.49 28.53
CA VAL A 138 -10.18 1.86 28.55
C VAL A 138 -9.08 2.94 28.60
N ASP A 139 -8.19 2.86 29.58
CA ASP A 139 -7.02 3.76 29.69
C ASP A 139 -5.79 3.18 28.98
N THR A 140 -5.68 1.84 28.97
CA THR A 140 -4.50 1.14 28.46
C THR A 140 -4.89 -0.11 27.68
N ILE A 141 -4.26 -0.32 26.52
CA ILE A 141 -4.41 -1.53 25.71
C ILE A 141 -3.08 -2.26 25.68
N SER A 142 -3.07 -3.51 26.11
CA SER A 142 -1.91 -4.41 26.02
C SER A 142 -2.17 -5.48 24.98
N VAL A 143 -1.45 -5.45 23.87
CA VAL A 143 -1.57 -6.42 22.79
C VAL A 143 -0.50 -7.51 22.95
N LEU A 144 -0.92 -8.77 22.98
CA LEU A 144 -0.06 -9.94 23.16
C LEU A 144 -0.17 -10.85 21.93
N GLY A 145 0.97 -11.27 21.37
CA GLY A 145 1.04 -12.16 20.21
C GLY A 145 1.52 -11.48 18.94
N ASP A 146 0.95 -11.85 17.80
CA ASP A 146 1.28 -11.30 16.48
C ASP A 146 0.90 -9.82 16.33
N GLY A 147 -0.04 -9.32 17.13
CA GLY A 147 -0.48 -7.92 17.06
C GLY A 147 -1.57 -7.67 16.02
N LEU A 148 -1.78 -6.39 15.70
CA LEU A 148 -2.80 -5.93 14.75
C LEU A 148 -2.17 -5.34 13.50
N SER A 149 -2.86 -5.45 12.37
CA SER A 149 -2.48 -4.77 11.13
C SER A 149 -2.71 -3.26 11.22
N SER A 150 -2.08 -2.48 10.34
CA SER A 150 -2.27 -1.02 10.28
C SER A 150 -3.74 -0.62 10.10
N GLU A 151 -4.51 -1.38 9.31
CA GLU A 151 -5.95 -1.13 9.12
C GLU A 151 -6.78 -1.43 10.37
N GLN A 152 -6.43 -2.50 11.09
CA GLN A 152 -7.07 -2.85 12.36
C GLN A 152 -6.82 -1.78 13.43
N TRP A 153 -5.58 -1.27 13.52
CA TRP A 153 -5.25 -0.14 14.38
C TRP A 153 -6.01 1.12 14.00
N ARG A 154 -6.04 1.48 12.72
CA ARG A 154 -6.77 2.66 12.22
C ARG A 154 -8.25 2.58 12.58
N THR A 155 -8.87 1.41 12.41
CA THR A 155 -10.30 1.22 12.71
C THR A 155 -10.57 1.27 14.22
N LEU A 156 -9.71 0.67 15.04
CA LEU A 156 -9.82 0.70 16.50
C LEU A 156 -9.73 2.13 17.05
N LEU A 157 -8.88 2.97 16.48
CA LEU A 157 -8.71 4.36 16.92
C LEU A 157 -9.77 5.30 16.33
N ALA A 158 -10.24 5.05 15.10
CA ALA A 158 -11.27 5.87 14.47
C ALA A 158 -12.58 5.88 15.27
N THR A 159 -12.93 4.78 15.94
CA THR A 159 -14.14 4.69 16.78
C THR A 159 -14.05 5.50 18.07
N GLN A 160 -12.88 6.07 18.41
CA GLN A 160 -12.66 6.84 19.65
C GLN A 160 -12.79 8.35 19.46
N ALA A 161 -12.65 8.84 18.23
CA ALA A 161 -12.58 10.27 17.90
C ALA A 161 -13.87 11.07 18.21
N HIS A 162 -14.91 10.43 18.74
CA HIS A 162 -16.20 11.06 18.99
C HIS A 162 -16.39 11.64 20.41
N ARG A 163 -15.39 11.56 21.31
CA ARG A 163 -15.59 12.01 22.71
C ARG A 163 -15.67 13.53 22.91
N ASP A 164 -14.93 14.39 22.20
CA ASP A 164 -14.96 15.85 22.50
C ASP A 164 -14.50 16.78 21.34
N GLY A 165 -14.54 16.33 20.07
CA GLY A 165 -14.16 17.19 18.93
C GLY A 165 -12.67 17.55 18.84
N VAL A 166 -11.83 16.94 19.68
CA VAL A 166 -10.36 17.07 19.65
C VAL A 166 -9.74 15.68 19.51
N TYR A 167 -8.97 15.45 18.44
CA TYR A 167 -8.24 14.21 18.20
C TYR A 167 -7.06 14.08 19.18
N THR A 168 -7.29 13.59 20.39
CA THR A 168 -6.21 13.19 21.30
C THR A 168 -6.31 11.70 21.57
N ASN A 169 -5.30 10.97 21.12
CA ASN A 169 -5.15 9.55 21.34
C ASN A 169 -4.80 9.35 22.83
N SER A 170 -5.78 9.21 23.71
CA SER A 170 -5.59 9.20 25.17
C SER A 170 -5.21 7.83 25.75
N ILE A 171 -5.16 6.78 24.92
CA ILE A 171 -4.94 5.40 25.36
C ILE A 171 -3.47 5.03 25.19
N ALA A 172 -2.84 4.57 26.28
CA ALA A 172 -1.50 4.02 26.21
C ALA A 172 -1.53 2.60 25.62
N VAL A 173 -0.67 2.33 24.64
CA VAL A 173 -0.57 1.03 23.97
C VAL A 173 0.73 0.35 24.36
N THR A 174 0.64 -0.91 24.78
CA THR A 174 1.81 -1.77 25.02
C THR A 174 1.71 -2.99 24.12
N PHE A 175 2.85 -3.43 23.55
CA PHE A 175 2.89 -4.57 22.65
C PHE A 175 3.95 -5.58 23.10
N SER A 176 3.53 -6.82 23.33
CA SER A 176 4.42 -7.95 23.61
C SER A 176 4.38 -8.94 22.44
N PRO A 177 5.37 -8.90 21.53
CA PRO A 177 5.35 -9.72 20.33
C PRO A 177 5.46 -11.22 20.63
N SER A 178 4.90 -12.02 19.73
CA SER A 178 5.14 -13.46 19.58
C SER A 178 6.53 -13.75 19.02
N ILE A 179 6.93 -15.03 19.04
CA ILE A 179 8.15 -15.48 18.36
C ILE A 179 7.93 -15.39 16.85
N LYS A 180 8.91 -14.84 16.13
CA LYS A 180 8.88 -14.75 14.67
C LYS A 180 8.78 -16.13 14.03
N SER A 181 7.78 -16.35 13.17
CA SER A 181 7.67 -17.56 12.36
C SER A 181 8.74 -17.55 11.26
N THR A 182 9.24 -18.74 10.94
CA THR A 182 10.15 -18.92 9.81
C THR A 182 9.35 -18.86 8.51
N GLY A 183 9.77 -18.04 7.56
CA GLY A 183 9.05 -17.89 6.30
C GLY A 183 9.45 -16.69 5.47
N LEU A 184 8.65 -16.39 4.46
CA LEU A 184 8.90 -15.32 3.50
C LEU A 184 8.23 -14.01 3.96
N VAL A 185 8.98 -12.91 3.95
CA VAL A 185 8.50 -11.57 4.35
C VAL A 185 9.00 -10.50 3.38
N ASP A 186 8.43 -9.28 3.48
CA ASP A 186 8.81 -8.11 2.68
C ASP A 186 8.80 -8.38 1.17
N MET A 187 7.82 -9.16 0.74
CA MET A 187 7.72 -9.64 -0.64
C MET A 187 7.31 -8.52 -1.59
N ARG A 188 7.92 -8.49 -2.78
CA ARG A 188 7.58 -7.53 -3.84
C ARG A 188 7.63 -8.20 -5.21
N TRP A 189 6.55 -8.05 -5.99
CA TRP A 189 6.49 -8.47 -7.39
C TRP A 189 5.44 -7.69 -8.18
N ASN A 190 5.57 -7.71 -9.51
CA ASN A 190 4.58 -7.12 -10.42
C ASN A 190 3.33 -8.00 -10.48
N ARG A 191 2.16 -7.46 -10.10
CA ARG A 191 0.86 -8.17 -10.20
C ARG A 191 0.32 -8.22 -11.62
N GLN A 192 0.71 -7.26 -12.46
CA GLN A 192 0.30 -7.15 -13.84
C GLN A 192 1.52 -6.89 -14.71
N ILE A 193 1.70 -7.72 -15.73
CA ILE A 193 2.76 -7.62 -16.74
C ILE A 193 2.17 -7.93 -18.11
N THR A 194 2.84 -7.50 -19.17
CA THR A 194 2.50 -7.90 -20.54
C THR A 194 3.31 -9.12 -20.96
N LEU A 195 2.74 -9.96 -21.82
CA LEU A 195 3.43 -11.15 -22.33
C LEU A 195 4.76 -10.76 -22.97
N GLY A 196 5.84 -11.42 -22.52
CA GLY A 196 7.21 -11.12 -22.93
C GLY A 196 7.98 -10.24 -21.95
N GLU A 197 7.32 -9.56 -21.00
CA GLU A 197 7.98 -8.92 -19.87
C GLU A 197 8.46 -9.96 -18.84
N GLN A 198 9.44 -9.55 -18.05
CA GLN A 198 10.05 -10.35 -17.00
C GLN A 198 9.29 -10.12 -15.68
N LEU A 199 8.97 -11.22 -14.98
CA LEU A 199 8.40 -11.22 -13.65
C LEU A 199 9.54 -11.26 -12.64
N ASP A 200 9.77 -10.14 -11.97
CA ASP A 200 10.74 -10.02 -10.88
C ASP A 200 10.07 -10.21 -9.53
N ILE A 201 10.67 -11.06 -8.68
CA ILE A 201 10.18 -11.40 -7.35
C ILE A 201 11.33 -11.16 -6.37
N THR A 202 11.07 -10.40 -5.31
CA THR A 202 12.04 -10.14 -4.24
C THR A 202 11.39 -10.33 -2.87
N GLY A 203 12.20 -10.59 -1.86
CA GLY A 203 11.76 -10.76 -0.47
C GLY A 203 12.90 -11.10 0.46
N ILE A 204 12.58 -11.37 1.72
CA ILE A 204 13.53 -11.73 2.78
C ILE A 204 13.03 -13.00 3.48
N VAL A 205 13.96 -13.86 3.92
CA VAL A 205 13.63 -15.00 4.79
C VAL A 205 13.68 -14.56 6.25
N GLN A 206 12.55 -14.61 6.95
CA GLN A 206 12.46 -14.44 8.39
C GLN A 206 12.68 -15.77 9.12
N ALA A 207 13.30 -15.74 10.30
CA ALA A 207 13.41 -16.86 11.23
C ALA A 207 13.41 -16.36 12.70
N PRO A 208 13.16 -17.25 13.69
CA PRO A 208 13.28 -16.93 15.10
C PRO A 208 14.67 -16.36 15.47
N THR A 209 14.69 -15.31 16.30
CA THR A 209 15.93 -14.65 16.75
C THR A 209 16.68 -15.42 17.86
N THR A 210 16.20 -16.61 18.26
CA THR A 210 16.68 -17.38 19.42
C THR A 210 17.99 -18.14 19.18
N VAL A 211 18.69 -17.91 18.07
CA VAL A 211 20.05 -18.41 17.92
C VAL A 211 20.96 -17.53 18.76
N ASP A 212 21.27 -18.00 19.97
CA ASP A 212 22.32 -17.45 20.81
C ASP A 212 23.58 -17.23 19.96
N LYS A 213 24.04 -15.97 19.90
CA LYS A 213 25.30 -15.56 19.26
C LYS A 213 26.55 -16.19 19.90
N ALA A 214 26.40 -17.19 20.76
CA ALA A 214 27.45 -17.73 21.60
C ALA A 214 28.18 -18.94 21.00
N ASN A 215 27.61 -19.68 20.03
CA ASN A 215 28.26 -20.84 19.40
C ASN A 215 27.98 -20.88 17.88
N SER A 216 28.63 -19.99 17.12
CA SER A 216 28.41 -19.85 15.67
C SER A 216 29.25 -20.85 14.86
N HIS A 217 28.66 -21.97 14.46
CA HIS A 217 29.04 -22.66 13.21
C HIS A 217 27.86 -23.28 12.45
N ASP A 218 26.66 -23.36 13.01
CA ASP A 218 25.50 -23.96 12.33
C ASP A 218 24.44 -22.89 12.04
N THR A 219 24.62 -22.14 10.96
CA THR A 219 23.58 -21.24 10.45
C THR A 219 22.63 -22.07 9.62
N THR A 220 21.37 -22.19 10.05
CA THR A 220 20.35 -22.90 9.29
C THR A 220 20.25 -22.33 7.88
N GLN A 221 20.50 -23.18 6.89
CA GLN A 221 20.39 -22.84 5.47
C GLN A 221 19.02 -23.25 4.94
N TYR A 222 18.47 -22.42 4.06
CA TYR A 222 17.18 -22.60 3.42
C TYR A 222 17.34 -22.72 1.90
N LEU A 223 16.46 -23.48 1.28
CA LEU A 223 16.29 -23.57 -0.17
C LEU A 223 14.97 -22.92 -0.54
N LEU A 224 15.01 -21.91 -1.41
CA LEU A 224 13.83 -21.29 -1.97
C LEU A 224 13.67 -21.71 -3.44
N GLN A 225 12.52 -22.29 -3.77
CA GLN A 225 12.19 -22.71 -5.14
C GLN A 225 11.06 -21.82 -5.69
N LEU A 226 11.24 -21.29 -6.90
CA LEU A 226 10.18 -20.75 -7.74
C LEU A 226 9.63 -21.87 -8.62
N GLN A 227 8.34 -22.13 -8.50
CA GLN A 227 7.64 -23.13 -9.29
C GLN A 227 6.65 -22.47 -10.26
N THR A 228 6.62 -22.99 -11.48
CA THR A 228 5.64 -22.60 -12.50
C THR A 228 4.22 -22.99 -12.06
N PRO A 229 3.17 -22.46 -12.71
CA PRO A 229 1.79 -22.91 -12.46
C PRO A 229 1.55 -24.41 -12.72
N SER A 230 2.43 -25.09 -13.46
CA SER A 230 2.40 -26.55 -13.66
C SER A 230 3.12 -27.34 -12.57
N GLY A 231 3.73 -26.67 -11.58
CA GLY A 231 4.47 -27.28 -10.48
C GLY A 231 5.94 -27.62 -10.79
N SER A 232 6.45 -27.26 -11.97
CA SER A 232 7.85 -27.47 -12.33
C SER A 232 8.73 -26.41 -11.67
N VAL A 233 9.89 -26.80 -11.13
CA VAL A 233 10.85 -25.85 -10.58
C VAL A 233 11.53 -25.09 -11.72
N GLU A 234 11.46 -23.77 -11.66
CA GLU A 234 12.03 -22.87 -12.66
C GLU A 234 13.37 -22.28 -12.19
N GLN A 235 13.46 -21.92 -10.91
CA GLN A 235 14.67 -21.36 -10.32
C GLN A 235 14.76 -21.75 -8.85
N GLU A 236 15.98 -21.91 -8.34
CA GLU A 236 16.27 -22.17 -6.94
C GLU A 236 17.36 -21.24 -6.41
N VAL A 237 17.28 -20.87 -5.13
CA VAL A 237 18.30 -20.04 -4.46
C VAL A 237 18.51 -20.55 -3.03
N HIS A 238 19.77 -20.64 -2.62
CA HIS A 238 20.16 -20.97 -1.25
C HIS A 238 20.29 -19.69 -0.43
N LEU A 239 19.69 -19.67 0.76
CA LEU A 239 19.55 -18.47 1.58
C LEU A 239 19.81 -18.79 3.06
N VAL A 240 20.19 -17.77 3.82
CA VAL A 240 20.17 -17.78 5.29
C VAL A 240 19.15 -16.76 5.81
N ALA A 241 18.74 -16.90 7.07
CA ALA A 241 17.80 -15.96 7.69
C ALA A 241 18.31 -14.50 7.62
N GLY A 242 17.43 -13.57 7.28
CA GLY A 242 17.73 -12.15 7.11
C GLY A 242 18.31 -11.78 5.74
N GLN A 243 18.64 -12.75 4.88
CA GLN A 243 19.13 -12.48 3.53
C GLN A 243 17.97 -12.15 2.59
N SER A 244 18.14 -11.11 1.77
CA SER A 244 17.24 -10.79 0.67
C SER A 244 17.51 -11.67 -0.56
N PHE A 245 16.46 -12.02 -1.32
CA PHE A 245 16.59 -12.77 -2.56
C PHE A 245 15.97 -12.04 -3.76
N HIS A 246 16.39 -12.45 -4.96
CA HIS A 246 15.77 -12.06 -6.23
C HIS A 246 15.61 -13.31 -7.11
N LEU A 247 14.39 -13.54 -7.57
CA LEU A 247 14.01 -14.60 -8.49
C LEU A 247 13.35 -13.94 -9.69
N SER A 248 13.53 -14.54 -10.87
CA SER A 248 12.98 -13.92 -12.08
C SER A 248 12.61 -14.94 -13.15
N THR A 249 11.46 -14.75 -13.79
CA THR A 249 10.96 -15.62 -14.86
C THR A 249 10.38 -14.80 -16.01
N GLN A 250 10.34 -15.38 -17.21
CA GLN A 250 9.63 -14.84 -18.36
C GLN A 250 8.45 -15.75 -18.70
N PRO A 251 7.20 -15.33 -18.39
CA PRO A 251 6.04 -16.15 -18.67
C PRO A 251 5.83 -16.42 -20.15
N LYS A 252 5.28 -17.61 -20.44
CA LYS A 252 5.13 -18.13 -21.81
C LYS A 252 3.76 -17.90 -22.43
N SER A 253 2.75 -17.56 -21.62
CA SER A 253 1.36 -17.38 -22.06
C SER A 253 0.66 -16.27 -21.29
N ALA A 254 -0.23 -15.54 -21.97
CA ALA A 254 -1.12 -14.58 -21.32
C ALA A 254 -2.21 -15.31 -20.53
N GLY A 255 -2.75 -14.65 -19.51
CA GLY A 255 -3.78 -15.17 -18.62
C GLY A 255 -3.52 -14.85 -17.16
N GLN A 256 -4.36 -15.41 -16.29
CA GLN A 256 -4.27 -15.27 -14.85
C GLN A 256 -3.55 -16.50 -14.27
N TRP A 257 -2.37 -16.30 -13.69
CA TRP A 257 -1.50 -17.39 -13.25
C TRP A 257 -1.14 -17.31 -11.77
N LEU A 258 -1.00 -18.47 -11.14
CA LEU A 258 -0.52 -18.63 -9.77
C LEU A 258 0.81 -19.38 -9.81
N TYR A 259 1.91 -18.66 -9.62
CA TYR A 259 3.23 -19.25 -9.36
C TYR A 259 3.32 -19.65 -7.90
N THR A 260 4.21 -20.58 -7.55
CA THR A 260 4.39 -21.02 -6.16
C THR A 260 5.81 -20.77 -5.70
N LEU A 261 5.96 -20.11 -4.55
CA LEU A 261 7.23 -20.09 -3.81
C LEU A 261 7.18 -21.18 -2.74
N LYS A 262 8.21 -22.02 -2.73
CA LYS A 262 8.35 -23.10 -1.75
C LYS A 262 9.66 -22.91 -1.00
N LEU A 263 9.55 -22.66 0.30
CA LEU A 263 10.69 -22.52 1.21
C LEU A 263 10.91 -23.84 1.95
N LEU A 264 12.12 -24.39 1.86
CA LEU A 264 12.51 -25.63 2.53
C LEU A 264 13.74 -25.41 3.41
N THR A 265 13.90 -26.22 4.45
CA THR A 265 15.21 -26.42 5.09
C THR A 265 16.15 -27.16 4.15
N LEU A 266 17.39 -26.71 4.01
CA LEU A 266 18.36 -27.35 3.11
C LEU A 266 18.76 -28.75 3.61
N SER A 267 18.87 -28.94 4.93
CA SER A 267 19.32 -30.20 5.53
C SER A 267 18.27 -31.32 5.47
N SER A 268 17.03 -31.02 5.85
CA SER A 268 15.94 -32.01 5.94
C SER A 268 14.98 -32.00 4.76
N GLN A 269 15.09 -31.03 3.85
CA GLN A 269 14.12 -30.77 2.77
C GLN A 269 12.67 -30.65 3.28
N GLN A 270 12.48 -30.26 4.54
CA GLN A 270 11.17 -30.03 5.11
C GLN A 270 10.60 -28.73 4.56
N VAL A 271 9.36 -28.77 4.08
CA VAL A 271 8.64 -27.58 3.61
C VAL A 271 8.27 -26.74 4.83
N LEU A 272 8.76 -25.50 4.89
CA LEU A 272 8.48 -24.55 5.95
C LEU A 272 7.33 -23.62 5.57
N GLU A 273 7.29 -23.19 4.31
CA GLU A 273 6.24 -22.33 3.78
C GLU A 273 6.01 -22.64 2.30
N GLN A 274 4.75 -22.60 1.87
CA GLN A 274 4.36 -22.65 0.47
C GLN A 274 3.34 -21.55 0.20
N SER A 275 3.71 -20.58 -0.62
CA SER A 275 2.92 -19.37 -0.84
C SER A 275 2.72 -19.10 -2.33
N GLN A 276 1.50 -18.76 -2.72
CA GLN A 276 1.13 -18.49 -4.11
C GLN A 276 1.39 -17.03 -4.49
N LEU A 277 1.93 -16.83 -5.68
CA LEU A 277 2.16 -15.54 -6.32
C LEU A 277 1.22 -15.40 -7.52
N ALA A 278 0.19 -14.57 -7.36
CA ALA A 278 -0.72 -14.23 -8.43
C ALA A 278 -0.13 -13.17 -9.36
N VAL A 279 -0.19 -13.45 -10.67
CA VAL A 279 0.26 -12.57 -11.74
C VAL A 279 -0.74 -12.62 -12.90
N SER A 280 -1.26 -11.46 -13.28
CA SER A 280 -2.07 -11.28 -14.49
C SER A 280 -1.16 -10.89 -15.64
N ILE A 281 -1.19 -11.69 -16.70
CA ILE A 281 -0.34 -11.53 -17.87
C ILE A 281 -1.22 -11.13 -19.03
N GLU A 282 -1.10 -9.88 -19.45
CA GLU A 282 -1.92 -9.31 -20.51
C GLU A 282 -1.28 -9.55 -21.87
N GLN A 283 -2.13 -9.71 -22.88
CA GLN A 283 -1.65 -9.65 -24.26
C GLN A 283 -1.15 -8.23 -24.54
N PRO A 284 0.00 -8.06 -25.20
CA PRO A 284 0.46 -6.74 -25.59
C PRO A 284 -0.59 -6.10 -26.51
N PRO A 285 -0.86 -4.79 -26.37
CA PRO A 285 -1.78 -4.09 -27.27
C PRO A 285 -1.29 -4.21 -28.72
N THR A 286 -2.21 -4.42 -29.65
CA THR A 286 -1.88 -4.51 -31.07
C THR A 286 -1.58 -3.11 -31.62
N LEU A 287 -0.30 -2.86 -31.92
CA LEU A 287 0.13 -1.58 -32.44
C LEU A 287 -0.23 -1.42 -33.92
N ARG A 288 -0.65 -0.22 -34.32
CA ARG A 288 -0.82 0.19 -35.71
C ARG A 288 0.47 0.85 -36.19
N VAL A 289 1.30 0.07 -36.86
CA VAL A 289 2.63 0.46 -37.30
C VAL A 289 2.57 0.90 -38.76
N ALA A 290 2.94 2.15 -39.01
CA ALA A 290 3.15 2.67 -40.36
C ALA A 290 4.65 2.72 -40.66
N ILE A 291 5.04 2.30 -41.85
CA ILE A 291 6.42 2.38 -42.36
C ILE A 291 6.37 3.12 -43.69
N TRP A 292 7.02 4.26 -43.75
CA TRP A 292 7.35 4.92 -45.00
C TRP A 292 8.83 4.66 -45.28
N GLN A 293 9.19 4.26 -46.49
CA GLN A 293 10.61 4.12 -46.85
C GLN A 293 10.93 4.59 -48.28
N SER A 294 12.07 5.27 -48.44
CA SER A 294 12.52 5.83 -49.73
C SER A 294 13.10 4.75 -50.64
N ALA A 295 13.57 3.66 -50.03
CA ALA A 295 14.01 2.44 -50.70
C ALA A 295 13.79 1.24 -49.76
N PRO A 296 13.64 0.01 -50.29
CA PRO A 296 13.63 -1.20 -49.48
C PRO A 296 14.91 -1.35 -48.64
N SER A 297 14.78 -1.76 -47.37
CA SER A 297 15.94 -2.08 -46.51
C SER A 297 15.79 -3.44 -45.82
N PHE A 298 16.92 -4.07 -45.47
CA PHE A 298 16.90 -5.29 -44.65
C PHE A 298 16.29 -5.03 -43.29
N GLU A 299 16.60 -3.89 -42.68
CA GLU A 299 16.11 -3.51 -41.36
C GLU A 299 14.58 -3.45 -41.33
N THR A 300 13.97 -2.68 -42.23
CA THR A 300 12.51 -2.54 -42.32
C THR A 300 11.83 -3.86 -42.71
N LYS A 301 12.45 -4.72 -43.54
CA LYS A 301 11.94 -6.07 -43.82
C LYS A 301 11.86 -6.92 -42.55
N HIS A 302 12.97 -7.03 -41.82
CA HIS A 302 13.05 -7.86 -40.62
C HIS A 302 12.17 -7.32 -39.49
N LEU A 303 12.05 -5.99 -39.38
CA LEU A 303 11.18 -5.32 -38.42
C LEU A 303 9.71 -5.52 -38.73
N LYS A 304 9.31 -5.37 -40.00
CA LYS A 304 7.98 -5.71 -40.49
C LYS A 304 7.61 -7.15 -40.14
N ASP A 305 8.50 -8.10 -40.44
CA ASP A 305 8.24 -9.52 -40.18
C ASP A 305 8.14 -9.82 -38.67
N TRP A 306 8.94 -9.15 -37.84
CA TRP A 306 8.85 -9.29 -36.39
C TRP A 306 7.55 -8.70 -35.83
N ALA A 307 7.23 -7.45 -36.18
CA ALA A 307 6.03 -6.76 -35.72
C ALA A 307 4.74 -7.48 -36.20
N SER A 308 4.79 -8.10 -37.38
CA SER A 308 3.68 -8.90 -37.90
C SER A 308 3.46 -10.16 -37.06
N LYS A 309 4.54 -10.86 -36.68
CA LYS A 309 4.46 -12.04 -35.82
C LYS A 309 4.00 -11.71 -34.40
N THR A 310 4.23 -10.50 -33.90
CA THR A 310 3.70 -10.04 -32.60
C THR A 310 2.26 -9.52 -32.67
N GLY A 311 1.58 -9.67 -33.82
CA GLY A 311 0.17 -9.32 -33.98
C GLY A 311 -0.09 -7.84 -34.32
N SER A 312 0.95 -7.04 -34.57
CA SER A 312 0.79 -5.62 -34.95
C SER A 312 0.18 -5.50 -36.34
N GLN A 313 -0.63 -4.47 -36.55
CA GLN A 313 -1.18 -4.10 -37.85
C GLN A 313 -0.15 -3.24 -38.59
N ILE A 314 0.25 -3.64 -39.80
CA ILE A 314 1.34 -2.95 -40.50
C ILE A 314 0.85 -2.36 -41.81
N LYS A 315 1.18 -1.09 -42.06
CA LYS A 315 1.07 -0.43 -43.36
C LYS A 315 2.48 -0.04 -43.82
N VAL A 316 2.95 -0.60 -44.92
CA VAL A 316 4.25 -0.25 -45.52
C VAL A 316 4.02 0.46 -46.84
N VAL A 317 4.64 1.62 -47.02
CA VAL A 317 4.75 2.33 -48.30
C VAL A 317 6.23 2.46 -48.65
N THR A 318 6.62 1.89 -49.79
CA THR A 318 7.98 1.98 -50.31
C THR A 318 7.96 2.77 -51.60
N GLN A 319 8.79 3.80 -51.69
CA GLN A 319 9.02 4.48 -52.96
C GLN A 319 9.88 3.60 -53.86
N ILE A 320 9.42 3.35 -55.09
CA ILE A 320 10.13 2.55 -56.10
C ILE A 320 10.57 3.42 -57.29
N SER A 321 9.95 4.58 -57.49
CA SER A 321 10.42 5.65 -58.39
C SER A 321 9.90 7.00 -57.91
N GLN A 322 10.21 8.10 -58.62
CA GLN A 322 9.72 9.44 -58.27
C GLN A 322 8.18 9.51 -58.16
N GLN A 323 7.44 8.69 -58.92
CA GLN A 323 5.97 8.69 -58.93
C GLN A 323 5.34 7.32 -58.62
N ALA A 324 6.14 6.26 -58.43
CA ALA A 324 5.65 4.92 -58.14
C ALA A 324 5.92 4.50 -56.69
N TYR A 325 4.94 3.81 -56.10
CA TYR A 325 4.96 3.37 -54.71
C TYR A 325 4.43 1.95 -54.59
N LEU A 326 5.17 1.08 -53.90
CA LEU A 326 4.74 -0.25 -53.50
C LEU A 326 4.06 -0.17 -52.13
N ARG A 327 2.95 -0.88 -51.95
CA ARG A 327 2.23 -0.94 -50.67
C ARG A 327 1.99 -2.35 -50.19
N GLN A 328 2.10 -2.53 -48.89
CA GLN A 328 1.83 -3.78 -48.22
C GLN A 328 1.03 -3.51 -46.95
N THR A 329 -0.04 -4.26 -46.73
CA THR A 329 -0.78 -4.28 -45.47
C THR A 329 -0.73 -5.68 -44.89
N ILE A 330 -0.50 -5.79 -43.58
CA ILE A 330 -0.38 -7.06 -42.87
C ILE A 330 -1.23 -6.99 -41.60
N ASN A 331 -1.90 -8.10 -41.24
CA ASN A 331 -2.78 -8.22 -40.07
C ASN A 331 -3.92 -7.18 -40.04
N GLN A 332 -4.34 -6.68 -41.21
CA GLN A 332 -5.49 -5.78 -41.36
C GLN A 332 -6.65 -6.50 -42.00
N ALA A 333 -7.87 -6.23 -41.51
CA ALA A 333 -9.08 -6.70 -42.16
C ALA A 333 -9.13 -6.15 -43.60
N PRO A 334 -9.64 -6.92 -44.58
CA PRO A 334 -9.86 -6.42 -45.93
C PRO A 334 -10.70 -5.15 -45.88
N LEU A 335 -10.25 -4.10 -46.57
CA LEU A 335 -11.03 -2.87 -46.74
C LEU A 335 -12.39 -3.25 -47.33
N ALA A 336 -13.48 -2.72 -46.75
CA ALA A 336 -14.82 -2.89 -47.30
C ALA A 336 -14.83 -2.46 -48.78
N THR A 337 -15.47 -3.26 -49.64
CA THR A 337 -15.62 -3.03 -51.08
C THR A 337 -16.09 -1.59 -51.33
N GLY A 338 -15.20 -0.75 -51.87
CA GLY A 338 -15.44 0.68 -52.13
C GLY A 338 -14.46 1.65 -51.46
N SER A 339 -13.68 1.21 -50.46
CA SER A 339 -12.64 2.04 -49.83
C SER A 339 -11.34 2.00 -50.63
N VAL A 340 -10.98 3.12 -51.27
CA VAL A 340 -9.74 3.25 -52.03
C VAL A 340 -8.55 3.35 -51.08
N ALA A 341 -7.57 2.45 -51.22
CA ALA A 341 -6.34 2.47 -50.42
C ALA A 341 -5.41 3.66 -50.79
N PRO A 342 -4.77 4.33 -49.80
CA PRO A 342 -3.69 5.34 -49.98
C PRO A 342 -3.93 6.23 -51.20
N LYS A 343 -3.40 6.06 -52.43
CA LYS A 343 -2.42 6.87 -53.21
C LYS A 343 -1.22 7.44 -52.43
N GLY A 344 -0.05 7.55 -53.08
CA GLY A 344 1.24 7.85 -52.42
C GLY A 344 1.21 9.14 -51.59
N LYS A 345 0.63 10.20 -52.15
CA LYS A 345 0.39 11.48 -51.45
C LYS A 345 -0.67 11.41 -50.32
N GLN A 346 -1.54 10.40 -50.33
CA GLN A 346 -2.58 10.24 -49.31
C GLN A 346 -2.06 9.53 -48.04
N PHE A 347 -0.82 9.02 -48.04
CA PHE A 347 -0.19 8.44 -46.85
C PHE A 347 -0.05 9.47 -45.71
N PHE A 348 0.31 10.71 -46.04
CA PHE A 348 0.39 11.83 -45.09
C PHE A 348 -0.94 12.56 -44.91
N SER A 349 -2.07 11.97 -45.32
CA SER A 349 -3.37 12.53 -44.99
C SER A 349 -3.60 12.49 -43.47
N PRO A 350 -4.29 13.49 -42.88
CA PRO A 350 -4.53 13.52 -41.44
C PRO A 350 -5.20 12.24 -40.92
N GLN A 351 -6.13 11.67 -41.69
CA GLN A 351 -6.80 10.42 -41.35
C GLN A 351 -5.82 9.23 -41.31
N ALA A 352 -4.96 9.08 -42.33
CA ALA A 352 -4.02 7.96 -42.39
C ALA A 352 -2.95 8.03 -41.28
N LEU A 353 -2.48 9.23 -40.94
CA LEU A 353 -1.56 9.45 -39.82
C LEU A 353 -2.26 9.22 -38.48
N ASN A 354 -3.52 9.66 -38.34
CA ASN A 354 -4.28 9.41 -37.11
C ASN A 354 -4.56 7.90 -36.89
N ASP A 355 -4.62 7.11 -37.96
CA ASP A 355 -4.79 5.66 -37.91
C ASP A 355 -3.51 4.88 -37.53
N SER A 356 -2.43 5.57 -37.17
CA SER A 356 -1.12 4.98 -36.86
C SER A 356 -0.66 5.37 -35.45
N ASP A 357 -0.21 4.39 -34.67
CA ASP A 357 0.35 4.62 -33.34
C ASP A 357 1.83 5.03 -33.44
N ILE A 358 2.55 4.44 -34.40
CA ILE A 358 3.94 4.78 -34.69
C ILE A 358 4.17 4.83 -36.20
N LEU A 359 4.90 5.84 -36.66
CA LEU A 359 5.44 5.94 -38.01
C LEU A 359 6.95 5.72 -37.98
N LEU A 360 7.45 4.82 -38.82
CA LEU A 360 8.87 4.62 -39.06
C LEU A 360 9.25 5.17 -40.43
N MET A 361 10.37 5.88 -40.51
CA MET A 361 10.84 6.52 -41.73
C MET A 361 12.38 6.59 -41.80
N ASP A 362 12.96 6.47 -42.99
CA ASP A 362 14.38 6.77 -43.21
C ASP A 362 14.65 8.27 -43.40
N GLY A 363 15.87 8.71 -43.07
CA GLY A 363 16.26 10.10 -43.10
C GLY A 363 16.08 10.75 -44.47
N ARG A 364 16.50 10.09 -45.55
CA ARG A 364 16.26 10.52 -46.94
C ARG A 364 14.78 10.78 -47.20
N GLY A 365 13.91 9.89 -46.75
CA GLY A 365 12.46 10.04 -46.85
C GLY A 365 11.91 11.31 -46.24
N LEU A 366 12.37 11.59 -45.02
CA LEU A 366 11.98 12.79 -44.28
C LEU A 366 12.44 14.07 -44.97
N VAL A 367 13.65 14.06 -45.56
CA VAL A 367 14.21 15.19 -46.34
C VAL A 367 13.40 15.47 -47.60
N GLN A 368 12.83 14.44 -48.23
CA GLN A 368 12.07 14.56 -49.48
C GLN A 368 10.62 15.04 -49.28
N LEU A 369 10.12 15.13 -48.05
CA LEU A 369 8.76 15.58 -47.78
C LEU A 369 8.54 17.04 -48.16
N SER A 370 7.41 17.31 -48.79
CA SER A 370 6.94 18.69 -49.01
C SER A 370 6.69 19.40 -47.67
N VAL A 371 6.54 20.74 -47.71
CA VAL A 371 6.24 21.53 -46.50
C VAL A 371 4.91 21.08 -45.89
N ASP A 372 3.86 20.94 -46.72
CA ASP A 372 2.53 20.49 -46.28
C ASP A 372 2.54 19.09 -45.64
N GLU A 373 3.35 18.15 -46.17
CA GLU A 373 3.47 16.81 -45.59
C GLU A 373 4.19 16.84 -44.24
N ARG A 374 5.22 17.69 -44.10
CA ARG A 374 5.92 17.91 -42.82
C ARG A 374 5.02 18.56 -41.78
N ASP A 375 4.19 19.52 -42.18
CA ASP A 375 3.24 20.18 -41.26
C ASP A 375 2.18 19.18 -40.76
N ARG A 376 1.61 18.36 -41.64
CA ARG A 376 0.66 17.30 -41.25
C ARG A 376 1.31 16.24 -40.35
N LEU A 377 2.56 15.90 -40.62
CA LEU A 377 3.33 15.00 -39.78
C LEU A 377 3.57 15.61 -38.39
N GLY A 378 3.92 16.89 -38.31
CA GLY A 378 4.02 17.65 -37.07
C GLY A 378 2.70 17.64 -36.27
N GLU A 379 1.57 17.94 -36.92
CA GLU A 379 0.24 17.92 -36.30
C GLU A 379 -0.15 16.53 -35.77
N ALA A 380 0.17 15.47 -36.52
CA ALA A 380 -0.09 14.10 -36.08
C ALA A 380 0.75 13.69 -34.87
N VAL A 381 2.03 14.11 -34.83
CA VAL A 381 2.90 13.91 -33.66
C VAL A 381 2.39 14.71 -32.47
N GLU A 382 2.03 15.98 -32.64
CA GLU A 382 1.43 16.80 -31.57
C GLU A 382 0.16 16.18 -30.99
N SER A 383 -0.62 15.50 -31.83
CA SER A 383 -1.85 14.79 -31.45
C SER A 383 -1.61 13.42 -30.81
N GLY A 384 -0.37 12.96 -30.69
CA GLY A 384 -0.01 11.73 -29.98
C GLY A 384 0.85 10.74 -30.75
N MET A 385 0.93 10.81 -32.08
CA MET A 385 1.64 9.78 -32.86
C MET A 385 3.15 9.75 -32.53
N GLY A 386 3.70 8.54 -32.42
CA GLY A 386 5.14 8.35 -32.37
C GLY A 386 5.79 8.43 -33.74
N LEU A 387 6.91 9.14 -33.88
CA LEU A 387 7.74 9.11 -35.10
C LEU A 387 9.13 8.56 -34.76
N LEU A 388 9.56 7.49 -35.44
CA LEU A 388 10.91 6.96 -35.34
C LEU A 388 11.65 7.11 -36.67
N VAL A 389 12.73 7.88 -36.67
CA VAL A 389 13.56 8.16 -37.84
C VAL A 389 14.85 7.36 -37.79
N PHE A 390 15.15 6.60 -38.85
CA PHE A 390 16.47 6.00 -39.07
C PHE A 390 17.40 7.05 -39.65
N ALA A 391 18.36 7.51 -38.85
CA ALA A 391 19.27 8.56 -39.27
C ALA A 391 20.24 8.06 -40.36
N ASP A 392 20.39 8.85 -41.41
CA ASP A 392 21.34 8.63 -42.51
C ASP A 392 22.08 9.94 -42.85
N ASN A 393 23.04 9.85 -43.77
CA ASN A 393 23.83 11.00 -44.20
C ASN A 393 22.96 12.06 -44.90
N ASP A 394 21.93 11.64 -45.65
CA ASP A 394 21.02 12.56 -46.33
C ASP A 394 20.32 13.49 -45.33
N LEU A 395 19.91 12.96 -44.17
CA LEU A 395 19.35 13.76 -43.08
C LEU A 395 20.39 14.65 -42.41
N ALA A 396 21.59 14.12 -42.11
CA ALA A 396 22.65 14.85 -41.45
C ALA A 396 23.15 16.07 -42.25
N ASP A 397 23.19 15.95 -43.59
CA ASP A 397 23.61 17.01 -44.50
C ASP A 397 22.45 17.95 -44.89
N SER A 398 21.23 17.68 -44.41
CA SER A 398 20.04 18.43 -44.81
C SER A 398 19.90 19.80 -44.13
N ASN A 399 19.23 20.71 -44.82
CA ASN A 399 18.82 22.01 -44.27
C ASN A 399 17.60 21.92 -43.34
N LEU A 400 17.08 20.72 -43.02
CA LEU A 400 15.92 20.59 -42.12
C LEU A 400 16.23 21.15 -40.71
N PHE A 401 17.49 21.07 -40.29
CA PHE A 401 17.96 21.62 -39.03
C PHE A 401 18.20 23.14 -39.06
N ASN A 402 18.27 23.73 -40.27
CA ASN A 402 18.59 25.14 -40.50
C ASN A 402 17.29 25.94 -40.66
N GLY A 403 17.02 26.88 -39.75
CA GLY A 403 15.87 27.79 -39.82
C GLY A 403 15.28 28.16 -38.46
N ALA A 404 14.65 29.34 -38.39
CA ALA A 404 13.99 29.82 -37.19
C ALA A 404 12.88 28.84 -36.72
N PRO A 405 12.66 28.67 -35.41
CA PRO A 405 11.59 27.83 -34.89
C PRO A 405 10.23 28.38 -35.36
N GLN A 406 9.57 27.64 -36.26
CA GLN A 406 8.18 27.91 -36.64
C GLN A 406 7.25 27.12 -35.72
N LYS A 407 6.06 27.67 -35.44
CA LYS A 407 5.08 27.08 -34.49
C LYS A 407 4.63 25.64 -34.83
N LYS A 408 4.79 25.17 -36.07
CA LYS A 408 4.39 23.82 -36.53
C LYS A 408 5.56 22.92 -36.95
N LYS A 409 6.81 23.34 -36.69
CA LYS A 409 7.99 22.59 -37.14
C LYS A 409 8.15 21.32 -36.30
N LEU A 410 8.38 20.17 -36.96
CA LEU A 410 8.82 18.94 -36.31
C LEU A 410 10.09 19.18 -35.50
N ASN A 411 10.01 19.01 -34.18
CA ASN A 411 11.14 19.11 -33.28
C ASN A 411 11.84 17.75 -33.20
N MET A 412 13.11 17.70 -33.61
CA MET A 412 13.82 16.43 -33.81
C MET A 412 15.25 16.51 -33.29
N PRO A 413 15.82 15.40 -32.77
CA PRO A 413 17.24 15.33 -32.46
C PRO A 413 18.09 15.73 -33.67
N ARG A 414 19.18 16.48 -33.44
CA ARG A 414 20.10 16.88 -34.52
C ARG A 414 21.23 15.88 -34.62
N VAL A 415 21.61 15.53 -35.84
CA VAL A 415 22.73 14.62 -36.13
C VAL A 415 23.73 15.28 -37.06
N GLN A 416 24.98 14.85 -36.95
CA GLN A 416 26.07 15.26 -37.84
C GLN A 416 26.91 14.04 -38.22
N VAL A 417 27.56 14.11 -39.38
CA VAL A 417 28.47 13.07 -39.84
C VAL A 417 29.73 13.06 -38.98
N ASP A 418 30.10 11.88 -38.49
CA ASP A 418 31.35 11.60 -37.78
C ASP A 418 31.85 10.21 -38.18
N LYS A 419 32.74 10.17 -39.18
CA LYS A 419 33.29 8.91 -39.71
C LYS A 419 34.08 8.12 -38.66
N GLN A 420 34.62 8.78 -37.64
CA GLN A 420 35.34 8.10 -36.55
C GLN A 420 34.38 7.46 -35.53
N ALA A 421 33.08 7.74 -35.67
CA ALA A 421 32.04 7.15 -34.84
C ALA A 421 31.46 5.86 -35.46
N GLU A 422 31.99 5.34 -36.56
CA GLU A 422 31.66 3.98 -36.99
C GLU A 422 32.29 2.97 -36.01
N ASP A 423 31.46 2.13 -35.39
CA ASP A 423 31.89 1.22 -34.33
C ASP A 423 30.90 0.05 -34.18
N GLU A 424 31.28 -0.98 -33.44
CA GLU A 424 30.40 -2.05 -32.99
C GLU A 424 30.18 -1.95 -31.47
N LEU A 425 28.97 -1.57 -31.06
CA LEU A 425 28.66 -1.25 -29.66
C LEU A 425 27.56 -2.15 -29.11
N ALA A 426 27.70 -2.51 -27.84
CA ALA A 426 26.61 -3.12 -27.07
C ALA A 426 25.55 -2.06 -26.69
N ILE A 427 24.35 -2.52 -26.34
CA ILE A 427 23.24 -1.66 -25.93
C ILE A 427 23.06 -1.74 -24.41
N ILE A 428 22.99 -0.58 -23.75
CA ILE A 428 22.58 -0.42 -22.36
C ILE A 428 21.14 0.09 -22.33
N TYR A 429 20.26 -0.70 -21.72
CA TYR A 429 18.89 -0.28 -21.44
C TYR A 429 18.84 0.50 -20.13
N PRO A 430 18.13 1.65 -20.06
CA PRO A 430 17.91 2.34 -18.81
C PRO A 430 17.08 1.44 -17.88
N GLN A 431 17.64 1.15 -16.70
CA GLN A 431 17.04 0.30 -15.68
C GLN A 431 15.84 1.00 -15.03
N ARG A 432 14.78 0.23 -14.71
CA ARG A 432 13.87 0.60 -13.61
C ARG A 432 14.61 0.34 -12.29
N PRO A 433 14.39 1.16 -11.25
CA PRO A 433 15.19 1.09 -10.03
C PRO A 433 14.75 -0.12 -9.20
N VAL A 434 15.28 -1.31 -9.49
CA VAL A 434 15.05 -2.51 -8.67
C VAL A 434 16.34 -3.01 -8.05
N THR A 435 17.52 -2.73 -8.63
CA THR A 435 18.81 -2.90 -7.95
C THR A 435 19.76 -1.78 -8.34
N LYS A 436 20.50 -1.22 -7.36
CA LYS A 436 21.41 -0.08 -7.59
C LYS A 436 22.59 -0.38 -8.53
N ASN A 437 22.87 -1.65 -8.89
CA ASN A 437 24.16 -2.02 -9.47
C ASN A 437 24.17 -3.00 -10.66
N ALA A 438 23.03 -3.39 -11.26
CA ALA A 438 23.06 -4.22 -12.47
C ALA A 438 22.63 -3.41 -13.69
N LYS A 439 23.55 -2.98 -14.57
CA LYS A 439 23.16 -2.47 -15.89
C LYS A 439 22.79 -3.66 -16.77
N ALA A 440 21.56 -3.71 -17.28
CA ALA A 440 21.19 -4.75 -18.25
C ALA A 440 21.84 -4.40 -19.60
N MET A 441 22.97 -5.04 -19.88
CA MET A 441 23.78 -4.85 -21.07
C MET A 441 23.62 -6.05 -21.99
N THR A 442 23.57 -5.81 -23.31
CA THR A 442 23.65 -6.91 -24.27
C THR A 442 25.06 -7.47 -24.34
N SER A 443 25.19 -8.80 -24.39
CA SER A 443 26.48 -9.47 -24.57
C SER A 443 27.05 -9.35 -25.99
N GLN A 444 26.21 -8.99 -26.97
CA GLN A 444 26.56 -8.93 -28.39
C GLN A 444 26.58 -7.48 -28.90
N LEU A 445 27.56 -7.18 -29.76
CA LEU A 445 27.77 -5.87 -30.37
C LEU A 445 26.87 -5.68 -31.59
N LEU A 446 26.57 -4.42 -31.96
CA LEU A 446 26.06 -4.06 -33.28
C LEU A 446 26.82 -2.89 -33.89
N ALA A 447 26.92 -2.91 -35.20
CA ALA A 447 27.30 -1.75 -35.99
C ALA A 447 26.37 -0.55 -35.71
N VAL A 448 26.98 0.59 -35.38
CA VAL A 448 26.31 1.89 -35.24
C VAL A 448 26.68 2.82 -36.38
N SER A 449 25.76 3.70 -36.75
CA SER A 449 25.93 4.65 -37.86
C SER A 449 27.15 5.58 -37.63
N PRO A 450 27.88 6.01 -38.69
CA PRO A 450 28.95 7.01 -38.62
C PRO A 450 28.39 8.44 -38.39
N LEU A 451 27.41 8.55 -37.49
CA LEU A 451 26.72 9.78 -37.13
C LEU A 451 26.81 9.97 -35.62
N ARG A 452 26.76 11.23 -35.17
CA ARG A 452 26.60 11.58 -33.75
C ARG A 452 25.49 12.60 -33.58
N PHE A 453 24.82 12.55 -32.43
CA PHE A 453 23.91 13.62 -32.04
C PHE A 453 24.72 14.89 -31.74
N SER A 454 24.34 16.01 -32.36
CA SER A 454 25.08 17.28 -32.28
C SER A 454 24.50 18.28 -31.27
N ASN A 455 23.37 17.95 -30.64
CA ASN A 455 22.75 18.76 -29.60
C ASN A 455 22.42 17.95 -28.34
N GLU A 456 22.34 18.66 -27.21
CA GLU A 456 21.91 18.08 -25.93
C GLU A 456 20.39 17.92 -25.82
N GLN A 457 19.60 18.49 -26.74
CA GLN A 457 18.14 18.44 -26.69
C GLN A 457 17.58 17.01 -26.83
N GLY A 458 16.63 16.68 -25.97
CA GLY A 458 15.92 15.40 -25.96
C GLY A 458 16.51 14.37 -25.01
N ASP A 459 15.64 13.49 -24.52
CA ASP A 459 16.02 12.39 -23.63
C ASP A 459 16.77 11.31 -24.42
N VAL A 460 17.72 10.64 -23.77
CA VAL A 460 18.41 9.48 -24.33
C VAL A 460 17.66 8.21 -23.95
N LEU A 461 17.17 7.47 -24.95
CA LEU A 461 16.46 6.20 -24.75
C LEU A 461 17.43 5.02 -24.62
N LEU A 462 18.49 4.99 -25.43
CA LEU A 462 19.49 3.93 -25.42
C LEU A 462 20.89 4.51 -25.51
N ASN A 463 21.79 3.97 -24.69
CA ASN A 463 23.21 4.33 -24.63
C ASN A 463 24.09 3.14 -24.97
N ALA A 464 25.27 3.41 -25.49
CA ALA A 464 26.38 2.47 -25.50
C ALA A 464 27.15 2.51 -24.16
N PRO A 465 27.99 1.50 -23.86
CA PRO A 465 28.84 1.48 -22.65
C PRO A 465 29.74 2.69 -22.46
N ASN A 466 30.22 3.27 -23.56
CA ASN A 466 31.01 4.51 -23.58
C ASN A 466 30.15 5.77 -23.41
N GLN A 467 28.89 5.64 -22.97
CA GLN A 467 27.92 6.74 -22.80
C GLN A 467 27.52 7.44 -24.10
N ARG A 468 27.86 6.89 -25.27
CA ARG A 468 27.38 7.43 -26.54
C ARG A 468 25.86 7.21 -26.66
N PRO A 469 25.07 8.26 -26.91
CA PRO A 469 23.65 8.12 -27.21
C PRO A 469 23.46 7.41 -28.55
N LEU A 470 22.71 6.30 -28.54
CA LEU A 470 22.35 5.52 -29.74
C LEU A 470 20.95 5.86 -30.24
N VAL A 471 20.04 6.20 -29.34
CA VAL A 471 18.68 6.64 -29.66
C VAL A 471 18.30 7.82 -28.78
N LYS A 472 17.95 8.96 -29.39
CA LYS A 472 17.41 10.14 -28.69
C LYS A 472 15.95 10.37 -29.04
N ARG A 473 15.22 11.01 -28.14
CA ARG A 473 13.81 11.34 -28.29
C ARG A 473 13.52 12.76 -27.83
N ILE A 474 12.66 13.45 -28.57
CA ILE A 474 12.08 14.73 -28.19
C ILE A 474 10.56 14.60 -28.12
N HIS A 475 9.95 15.13 -27.05
CA HIS A 475 8.50 15.21 -26.91
C HIS A 475 7.94 16.39 -27.71
N GLN A 476 6.80 16.18 -28.38
CA GLN A 476 6.09 17.22 -29.10
C GLN A 476 4.58 16.97 -28.96
N GLY A 477 3.90 17.85 -28.22
CA GLY A 477 2.50 17.64 -27.83
C GLY A 477 2.32 16.37 -26.99
N LEU A 478 1.37 15.53 -27.39
CA LEU A 478 1.13 14.21 -26.78
C LEU A 478 2.02 13.10 -27.35
N GLY A 479 2.69 13.36 -28.48
CA GLY A 479 3.55 12.40 -29.15
C GLY A 479 5.03 12.75 -28.99
N GLN A 480 5.85 12.08 -29.79
CA GLN A 480 7.30 12.18 -29.66
C GLN A 480 8.01 11.81 -30.97
N VAL A 481 9.12 12.47 -31.23
CA VAL A 481 10.03 12.17 -32.34
C VAL A 481 11.30 11.56 -31.78
N ALA A 482 11.57 10.31 -32.14
CA ALA A 482 12.78 9.58 -31.82
C ALA A 482 13.63 9.39 -33.07
N MET A 483 14.94 9.33 -32.87
CA MET A 483 15.91 9.09 -33.93
C MET A 483 16.89 8.01 -33.48
N THR A 484 17.13 7.02 -34.34
CA THR A 484 18.03 5.89 -34.07
C THR A 484 19.28 5.97 -34.94
N LEU A 485 20.43 5.72 -34.32
CA LEU A 485 21.73 5.55 -34.97
C LEU A 485 22.11 4.06 -35.12
N ILE A 486 21.14 3.16 -34.97
CA ILE A 486 21.32 1.70 -35.08
C ILE A 486 20.75 1.25 -36.43
N PRO A 487 21.56 1.18 -37.50
CA PRO A 487 21.07 0.92 -38.86
C PRO A 487 20.87 -0.56 -39.18
N ARG A 488 21.48 -1.48 -38.41
CA ARG A 488 21.60 -2.91 -38.76
C ARG A 488 21.25 -3.85 -37.59
N SER A 489 20.14 -3.60 -36.93
CA SER A 489 19.67 -4.48 -35.85
C SER A 489 19.28 -5.87 -36.34
N TYR A 490 18.91 -6.00 -37.63
CA TYR A 490 18.56 -7.28 -38.25
C TYR A 490 19.66 -8.36 -38.16
N VAL A 491 20.93 -7.99 -37.97
CA VAL A 491 22.05 -8.95 -37.82
C VAL A 491 21.81 -9.88 -36.63
N TRP A 492 21.25 -9.37 -35.53
CA TRP A 492 20.86 -10.21 -34.40
C TRP A 492 19.80 -11.24 -34.76
N LYS A 493 18.85 -10.88 -35.64
CA LYS A 493 17.81 -11.81 -36.10
C LYS A 493 18.37 -12.90 -37.03
N ILE A 494 19.36 -12.58 -37.85
CA ILE A 494 20.02 -13.55 -38.74
C ILE A 494 20.90 -14.51 -37.93
N ASN A 495 21.57 -14.02 -36.88
CA ASN A 495 22.43 -14.81 -35.99
C ASN A 495 21.66 -15.53 -34.88
N ASP A 496 20.36 -15.79 -35.08
CA ASP A 496 19.43 -16.45 -34.16
C ASP A 496 19.30 -15.83 -32.75
N ASN A 497 19.73 -14.58 -32.57
CA ASN A 497 19.53 -13.82 -31.33
C ASN A 497 18.17 -13.08 -31.36
N GLN A 498 17.09 -13.86 -31.49
CA GLN A 498 15.74 -13.33 -31.58
C GLN A 498 15.31 -12.60 -30.30
N GLN A 499 15.83 -13.01 -29.15
CA GLN A 499 15.53 -12.38 -27.86
C GLN A 499 16.10 -10.96 -27.79
N ALA A 500 17.37 -10.73 -28.15
CA ALA A 500 17.95 -9.37 -28.14
C ALA A 500 17.26 -8.46 -29.16
N TYR A 501 17.01 -8.99 -30.37
CA TYR A 501 16.26 -8.27 -31.40
C TYR A 501 14.86 -7.87 -30.93
N GLY A 502 14.09 -8.82 -30.39
CA GLY A 502 12.75 -8.57 -29.88
C GLY A 502 12.74 -7.59 -28.72
N ARG A 503 13.71 -7.70 -27.80
CA ARG A 503 13.87 -6.77 -26.67
C ARG A 503 14.12 -5.34 -27.12
N LEU A 504 15.00 -5.12 -28.10
CA LEU A 504 15.30 -3.79 -28.65
C LEU A 504 14.02 -3.14 -29.20
N TRP A 505 13.33 -3.84 -30.10
CA TRP A 505 12.16 -3.28 -30.77
C TRP A 505 10.94 -3.16 -29.87
N HIS A 506 10.74 -4.10 -28.94
CA HIS A 506 9.71 -3.97 -27.91
C HIS A 506 9.97 -2.75 -27.02
N TYR A 507 11.22 -2.55 -26.58
CA TYR A 507 11.60 -1.38 -25.79
C TYR A 507 11.34 -0.08 -26.56
N LEU A 508 11.82 0.04 -27.80
CA LEU A 508 11.63 1.24 -28.61
C LEU A 508 10.16 1.52 -28.90
N PHE A 509 9.38 0.52 -29.30
CA PHE A 509 7.95 0.71 -29.59
C PHE A 509 7.19 1.13 -28.33
N LYS A 510 7.48 0.52 -27.18
CA LYS A 510 6.88 0.92 -25.89
C LYS A 510 7.19 2.37 -25.50
N GLN A 511 8.40 2.85 -25.82
CA GLN A 511 8.82 4.21 -25.47
C GLN A 511 8.38 5.28 -26.48
N ILE A 512 8.10 4.90 -27.74
CA ILE A 512 7.90 5.84 -28.85
C ILE A 512 6.46 5.83 -29.37
N ALA A 513 5.78 4.68 -29.40
CA ALA A 513 4.43 4.59 -29.94
C ALA A 513 3.47 5.54 -29.23
N ARG A 514 2.35 5.84 -29.91
CA ARG A 514 1.35 6.78 -29.46
C ARG A 514 0.98 6.50 -28.01
N ASN A 515 1.20 7.51 -27.18
CA ASN A 515 0.72 7.51 -25.81
C ASN A 515 -0.77 7.84 -25.86
N THR A 516 -1.57 6.90 -26.35
CA THR A 516 -3.00 6.92 -26.09
C THR A 516 -3.11 6.81 -24.58
N LEU A 517 -3.48 7.91 -23.93
CA LEU A 517 -4.05 7.88 -22.58
C LEU A 517 -5.31 7.01 -22.71
N HIS A 518 -5.13 5.70 -22.68
CA HIS A 518 -6.23 4.75 -22.61
C HIS A 518 -6.81 4.88 -21.22
N THR A 519 -8.12 4.65 -21.09
CA THR A 519 -8.69 4.49 -19.76
C THR A 519 -8.16 3.18 -19.19
N TYR A 520 -7.48 3.22 -18.04
CA TYR A 520 -6.89 2.03 -17.41
C TYR A 520 -6.99 2.08 -15.89
N TRP A 521 -7.02 0.92 -15.25
CA TRP A 521 -6.92 0.81 -13.79
C TRP A 521 -5.46 0.88 -13.36
N GLN A 522 -5.17 1.72 -12.38
CA GLN A 522 -3.84 1.87 -11.82
C GLN A 522 -3.29 0.52 -11.32
N PRO A 523 -1.99 0.24 -11.54
CA PRO A 523 -1.36 -0.98 -11.05
C PRO A 523 -1.49 -1.12 -9.53
N GLU A 524 -1.63 -2.37 -9.07
CA GLU A 524 -1.58 -2.67 -7.64
C GLU A 524 -0.19 -2.38 -7.06
N LYS A 525 -0.15 -2.02 -5.77
CA LYS A 525 1.11 -1.92 -5.03
C LYS A 525 1.78 -3.29 -4.97
N GLN A 526 3.08 -3.32 -5.27
CA GLN A 526 3.85 -4.55 -5.38
C GLN A 526 4.11 -5.22 -4.03
N ASP A 527 4.06 -4.43 -2.95
CA ASP A 527 4.48 -4.76 -1.58
C ASP A 527 3.29 -4.88 -0.61
N GLN A 528 2.07 -5.06 -1.12
CA GLN A 528 0.87 -5.21 -0.30
C GLN A 528 0.06 -6.46 -0.68
N LEU A 529 -0.44 -7.17 0.34
CA LEU A 529 -1.34 -8.30 0.16
C LEU A 529 -2.79 -7.84 0.03
N THR A 530 -3.49 -8.45 -0.91
CA THR A 530 -4.90 -8.21 -1.20
C THR A 530 -5.70 -9.31 -0.50
N LEU A 531 -6.20 -9.07 0.72
CA LEU A 531 -6.83 -10.11 1.54
C LEU A 531 -8.36 -10.09 1.45
N LEU A 532 -8.98 -11.26 1.66
CA LEU A 532 -10.42 -11.43 1.80
C LEU A 532 -10.98 -10.52 2.92
N HIS A 533 -12.15 -9.90 2.67
CA HIS A 533 -12.83 -8.97 3.59
C HIS A 533 -12.02 -7.73 4.01
N ALA A 534 -10.81 -7.52 3.49
CA ALA A 534 -10.07 -6.29 3.70
C ALA A 534 -10.61 -5.19 2.79
N GLN A 535 -10.52 -3.93 3.26
CA GLN A 535 -10.80 -2.77 2.42
C GLN A 535 -9.71 -2.66 1.35
N LEU A 536 -10.09 -2.65 0.08
CA LEU A 536 -9.19 -2.49 -1.05
C LEU A 536 -9.46 -1.18 -1.79
N ASN A 537 -8.39 -0.61 -2.34
CA ASN A 537 -8.46 0.62 -3.13
C ASN A 537 -8.17 0.30 -4.59
N ALA A 538 -8.98 0.81 -5.50
CA ALA A 538 -8.71 0.78 -6.94
C ALA A 538 -8.91 2.17 -7.52
N CYS A 539 -7.95 2.64 -8.32
CA CYS A 539 -8.03 3.92 -8.98
C CYS A 539 -8.01 3.73 -10.49
N LEU A 540 -8.91 4.40 -11.18
CA LEU A 540 -9.02 4.45 -12.63
C LEU A 540 -8.41 5.76 -13.11
N THR A 541 -7.60 5.70 -14.16
CA THR A 541 -7.15 6.88 -14.90
C THR A 541 -7.92 6.97 -16.20
N LEU A 542 -8.53 8.14 -16.43
CA LEU A 542 -9.32 8.38 -17.62
C LEU A 542 -8.45 8.85 -18.79
N GLY A 543 -8.78 8.33 -19.96
CA GLY A 543 -8.25 8.81 -21.23
C GLY A 543 -8.83 10.15 -21.69
N ASN A 544 -8.17 10.77 -22.66
CA ASN A 544 -8.45 12.13 -23.14
C ASN A 544 -9.71 12.24 -24.04
N ASP A 545 -10.33 11.13 -24.43
CA ASP A 545 -11.56 11.13 -25.22
C ASP A 545 -12.76 11.41 -24.33
N LYS A 546 -13.29 12.65 -24.37
CA LYS A 546 -14.61 13.13 -23.87
C LYS A 546 -15.35 12.14 -22.95
N PHE A 547 -14.72 11.78 -21.83
CA PHE A 547 -15.28 10.81 -20.90
C PHE A 547 -16.28 11.53 -20.00
N THR A 548 -17.57 11.27 -20.19
CA THR A 548 -18.61 11.69 -19.26
C THR A 548 -18.91 10.55 -18.30
N VAL A 549 -18.68 10.80 -17.00
CA VAL A 549 -18.91 9.84 -15.90
C VAL A 549 -20.36 9.30 -15.88
N SER A 550 -21.32 10.06 -16.41
CA SER A 550 -22.71 9.62 -16.60
C SER A 550 -22.88 8.43 -17.57
N ARG A 551 -21.85 8.08 -18.34
CA ARG A 551 -21.87 7.01 -19.35
C ARG A 551 -21.15 5.74 -18.93
N TYR A 552 -20.46 5.74 -17.79
CA TYR A 552 -19.60 4.62 -17.42
C TYR A 552 -19.89 4.14 -16.01
N GLN A 553 -19.99 2.82 -15.85
CA GLN A 553 -20.16 2.15 -14.56
C GLN A 553 -19.02 1.17 -14.35
N ALA A 554 -18.43 1.19 -13.16
CA ALA A 554 -17.36 0.28 -12.77
C ALA A 554 -17.90 -0.89 -11.95
N PHE A 555 -17.32 -2.06 -12.12
CA PHE A 555 -17.73 -3.29 -11.43
C PHE A 555 -16.52 -4.11 -11.00
N SER A 556 -16.68 -4.85 -9.91
CA SER A 556 -15.82 -5.97 -9.53
C SER A 556 -16.57 -7.27 -9.76
N GLN A 557 -16.00 -8.16 -10.56
CA GLN A 557 -16.56 -9.47 -10.86
C GLN A 557 -15.64 -10.58 -10.36
N TYR A 558 -16.18 -11.49 -9.55
CA TYR A 558 -15.50 -12.73 -9.22
C TYR A 558 -15.43 -13.64 -10.45
N MET A 559 -14.24 -14.17 -10.75
CA MET A 559 -13.98 -15.03 -11.90
C MET A 559 -14.08 -16.50 -11.50
N ASP A 560 -15.27 -17.07 -11.68
CA ASP A 560 -15.53 -18.51 -11.58
C ASP A 560 -16.50 -18.94 -12.69
N ASN A 561 -16.31 -20.15 -13.20
CA ASN A 561 -17.12 -20.70 -14.30
C ASN A 561 -18.56 -21.02 -13.86
N GLN A 562 -18.81 -21.13 -12.55
CA GLN A 562 -20.12 -21.54 -12.00
C GLN A 562 -20.86 -20.41 -11.27
N LEU A 563 -20.14 -19.45 -10.69
CA LEU A 563 -20.71 -18.40 -9.86
C LEU A 563 -20.27 -17.01 -10.35
N ARG A 564 -21.25 -16.20 -10.76
CA ARG A 564 -21.03 -14.81 -11.15
C ARG A 564 -21.46 -13.88 -10.03
N ILE A 565 -20.49 -13.42 -9.25
CA ILE A 565 -20.71 -12.40 -8.20
C ILE A 565 -20.19 -11.07 -8.75
N GLU A 566 -21.09 -10.12 -8.97
CA GLU A 566 -20.76 -8.77 -9.44
C GLU A 566 -21.16 -7.73 -8.41
N GLN A 567 -20.25 -6.80 -8.16
CA GLN A 567 -20.45 -5.72 -7.21
C GLN A 567 -20.17 -4.39 -7.92
N PRO A 568 -21.13 -3.45 -7.97
CA PRO A 568 -20.91 -2.14 -8.55
C PRO A 568 -19.91 -1.35 -7.69
N LEU A 569 -19.03 -0.62 -8.37
CA LEU A 569 -18.00 0.21 -7.75
C LEU A 569 -18.35 1.68 -7.91
N VAL A 570 -18.43 2.39 -6.79
CA VAL A 570 -18.65 3.83 -6.78
C VAL A 570 -17.29 4.53 -6.93
N LEU A 571 -17.12 5.23 -8.05
CA LEU A 571 -15.89 5.97 -8.37
C LEU A 571 -16.00 7.41 -7.89
N ASN A 572 -15.04 7.85 -7.08
CA ASN A 572 -14.92 9.21 -6.59
C ASN A 572 -13.67 9.88 -7.17
N GLN A 573 -13.84 11.04 -7.80
CA GLN A 573 -12.73 11.83 -8.33
C GLN A 573 -11.82 12.29 -7.19
N GLN A 574 -10.50 12.21 -7.40
CA GLN A 574 -9.54 12.76 -6.47
C GLN A 574 -9.39 14.28 -6.70
N PRO A 575 -9.63 15.14 -5.69
CA PRO A 575 -9.54 16.59 -5.86
C PRO A 575 -8.16 17.07 -6.33
N GLU A 576 -7.10 16.44 -5.83
CA GLU A 576 -5.71 16.80 -6.15
C GLU A 576 -5.26 16.28 -7.53
N GLN A 577 -5.93 15.25 -8.06
CA GLN A 577 -5.61 14.63 -9.34
C GLN A 577 -6.88 14.32 -10.13
N PRO A 578 -7.41 15.30 -10.91
CA PRO A 578 -8.73 15.18 -11.54
C PRO A 578 -8.82 14.08 -12.61
N ILE A 579 -7.69 13.56 -13.09
CA ILE A 579 -7.64 12.40 -13.99
C ILE A 579 -7.86 11.06 -13.27
N TRP A 580 -7.79 11.04 -11.93
CA TRP A 580 -7.90 9.83 -11.10
C TRP A 580 -9.27 9.72 -10.43
N TRP A 581 -9.85 8.55 -10.57
CA TRP A 581 -11.14 8.18 -10.01
C TRP A 581 -10.98 6.92 -9.18
N CYS A 582 -11.13 7.04 -7.86
CA CYS A 582 -10.83 5.94 -6.94
C CYS A 582 -12.10 5.39 -6.29
N THR A 583 -12.07 4.09 -6.00
CA THR A 583 -13.13 3.37 -5.32
C THR A 583 -12.55 2.54 -4.19
N HIS A 584 -13.41 2.25 -3.21
CA HIS A 584 -13.15 1.37 -2.08
C HIS A 584 -14.11 0.18 -2.18
N TYR A 585 -13.62 -1.04 -2.01
CA TYR A 585 -14.45 -2.24 -2.06
C TYR A 585 -13.93 -3.34 -1.13
N TRP A 586 -14.80 -4.27 -0.78
CA TRP A 586 -14.52 -5.38 0.15
C TRP A 586 -14.87 -6.71 -0.52
N PRO A 587 -13.87 -7.45 -1.03
CA PRO A 587 -14.12 -8.75 -1.64
C PRO A 587 -14.73 -9.74 -0.64
N GLN A 588 -15.74 -10.48 -1.11
CA GLN A 588 -16.44 -11.51 -0.32
C GLN A 588 -15.94 -12.93 -0.63
N THR A 589 -15.12 -13.09 -1.68
CA THR A 589 -14.58 -14.39 -2.10
C THR A 589 -13.08 -14.27 -2.40
N SER A 590 -12.32 -15.30 -2.05
CA SER A 590 -10.91 -15.43 -2.46
C SER A 590 -10.82 -15.93 -3.90
N GLY A 591 -9.80 -15.52 -4.64
CA GLY A 591 -9.57 -15.90 -6.02
C GLY A 591 -9.40 -14.69 -6.94
N TRP A 592 -9.55 -14.93 -8.25
CA TRP A 592 -9.43 -13.87 -9.24
C TRP A 592 -10.68 -13.00 -9.28
N HIS A 593 -10.50 -11.69 -9.22
CA HIS A 593 -11.51 -10.67 -9.46
C HIS A 593 -11.12 -9.83 -10.66
N ARG A 594 -12.08 -9.52 -11.51
CA ARG A 594 -11.94 -8.61 -12.65
C ARG A 594 -12.59 -7.29 -12.31
N LEU A 595 -11.78 -6.24 -12.24
CA LEU A 595 -12.27 -4.86 -12.22
C LEU A 595 -12.46 -4.41 -13.66
N TYR A 596 -13.66 -3.96 -14.03
CA TYR A 596 -13.90 -3.49 -15.40
C TYR A 596 -14.81 -2.27 -15.43
N LEU A 597 -14.67 -1.50 -16.52
CA LEU A 597 -15.46 -0.32 -16.81
C LEU A 597 -16.37 -0.60 -18.01
N ALA A 598 -17.68 -0.62 -17.77
CA ALA A 598 -18.70 -0.77 -18.81
C ALA A 598 -19.11 0.59 -19.38
N ASN A 599 -19.30 0.68 -20.69
CA ASN A 599 -19.80 1.87 -21.38
C ASN A 599 -21.33 1.78 -21.50
N THR A 600 -22.04 1.95 -20.38
CA THR A 600 -23.50 1.86 -20.31
C THR A 600 -24.10 2.95 -19.45
N THR A 601 -25.31 3.38 -19.81
CA THR A 601 -26.10 4.36 -19.04
C THR A 601 -26.99 3.70 -17.99
N THR A 602 -27.14 2.36 -18.01
CA THR A 602 -27.94 1.59 -17.06
C THR A 602 -27.29 0.24 -16.72
N ALA A 603 -27.47 -0.23 -15.48
CA ALA A 603 -26.91 -1.50 -14.99
C ALA A 603 -27.41 -2.72 -15.80
N ASN A 604 -28.67 -2.68 -16.26
CA ASN A 604 -29.30 -3.77 -17.02
C ASN A 604 -28.74 -3.94 -18.46
N GLN A 605 -28.00 -2.95 -18.99
CA GLN A 605 -27.34 -3.04 -20.31
C GLN A 605 -25.87 -3.48 -20.22
N ALA A 606 -25.34 -3.72 -19.00
CA ALA A 606 -23.96 -4.13 -18.78
C ALA A 606 -23.67 -5.55 -19.32
N GLU A 607 -24.68 -6.43 -19.43
CA GLU A 607 -24.50 -7.82 -19.88
C GLU A 607 -24.01 -7.95 -21.33
N THR A 608 -24.43 -7.05 -22.23
CA THR A 608 -23.97 -7.05 -23.64
C THR A 608 -22.60 -6.40 -23.85
N SER A 609 -22.10 -5.64 -22.87
CA SER A 609 -20.83 -4.90 -22.94
C SER A 609 -19.63 -5.63 -22.30
N LEU A 610 -19.83 -6.83 -21.72
CA LEU A 610 -18.73 -7.70 -21.24
C LEU A 610 -17.70 -8.04 -22.32
N ASN A 611 -18.12 -8.05 -23.59
CA ASN A 611 -17.25 -8.48 -24.68
C ASN A 611 -16.18 -7.43 -25.05
N LYS A 612 -16.36 -6.15 -24.69
CA LYS A 612 -15.39 -5.07 -24.93
C LYS A 612 -15.49 -3.97 -23.85
N PRO A 613 -14.96 -4.20 -22.63
CA PRO A 613 -14.93 -3.17 -21.60
C PRO A 613 -14.03 -2.00 -22.03
N ALA A 614 -14.33 -0.79 -21.55
CA ALA A 614 -13.51 0.40 -21.82
C ALA A 614 -12.16 0.35 -21.08
N ALA A 615 -12.12 -0.35 -19.95
CA ALA A 615 -10.92 -0.68 -19.19
C ALA A 615 -11.16 -1.97 -18.39
N SER A 616 -10.13 -2.79 -18.22
CA SER A 616 -10.20 -4.00 -17.40
C SER A 616 -8.86 -4.24 -16.70
N GLN A 617 -8.89 -4.81 -15.50
CA GLN A 617 -7.73 -5.27 -14.74
C GLN A 617 -8.13 -6.47 -13.88
N TYR A 618 -7.24 -7.45 -13.75
CA TYR A 618 -7.44 -8.58 -12.85
C TYR A 618 -6.64 -8.38 -11.57
N ARG A 619 -7.26 -8.73 -10.44
CA ARG A 619 -6.66 -8.70 -9.10
C ARG A 619 -6.95 -10.01 -8.40
N TYR A 620 -5.98 -10.54 -7.67
CA TYR A 620 -6.17 -11.77 -6.91
C TYR A 620 -6.38 -11.45 -5.44
N VAL A 621 -7.45 -11.99 -4.87
CA VAL A 621 -7.80 -11.87 -3.45
C VAL A 621 -7.38 -13.13 -2.73
N TYR A 622 -6.45 -13.00 -1.80
CA TYR A 622 -5.91 -14.09 -1.02
C TYR A 622 -6.78 -14.44 0.19
N SER A 623 -6.79 -15.72 0.57
CA SER A 623 -7.36 -16.16 1.85
C SER A 623 -6.55 -15.60 3.03
N PRO A 624 -7.18 -15.31 4.19
CA PRO A 624 -6.49 -14.84 5.39
C PRO A 624 -5.37 -15.76 5.90
N ASP A 625 -5.37 -17.05 5.55
CA ASP A 625 -4.38 -18.04 6.00
C ASP A 625 -3.09 -18.06 5.15
N THR A 626 -3.05 -17.30 4.06
CA THR A 626 -1.89 -17.26 3.16
C THR A 626 -0.81 -16.31 3.68
N TRP A 627 0.46 -16.55 3.31
CA TRP A 627 1.58 -15.68 3.70
C TRP A 627 1.66 -15.42 5.22
N PRO A 628 1.61 -16.46 6.08
CA PRO A 628 1.48 -16.31 7.52
C PRO A 628 2.64 -15.49 8.12
N SER A 629 3.87 -15.76 7.69
CA SER A 629 5.07 -15.06 8.17
C SER A 629 5.11 -13.60 7.74
N TRP A 630 4.67 -13.29 6.52
CA TRP A 630 4.60 -11.90 6.05
C TRP A 630 3.50 -11.11 6.78
N GLN A 631 2.33 -11.72 6.97
CA GLN A 631 1.26 -11.10 7.76
C GLN A 631 1.70 -10.86 9.20
N GLN A 632 2.38 -11.82 9.83
CA GLN A 632 2.94 -11.64 11.17
C GLN A 632 3.95 -10.48 11.21
N SER A 633 4.88 -10.42 10.26
CA SER A 633 5.86 -9.32 10.16
C SER A 633 5.18 -7.95 10.05
N ASN A 634 4.15 -7.84 9.22
CA ASN A 634 3.38 -6.60 9.05
C ASN A 634 2.64 -6.19 10.33
N LYS A 635 2.00 -7.16 11.03
CA LYS A 635 1.32 -6.91 12.31
C LYS A 635 2.30 -6.52 13.43
N HIS A 636 3.47 -7.16 13.48
CA HIS A 636 4.56 -6.83 14.40
C HIS A 636 5.05 -5.40 14.18
N ALA A 637 5.30 -5.01 12.92
CA ALA A 637 5.75 -3.68 12.55
C ALA A 637 4.71 -2.62 12.94
N ALA A 638 3.45 -2.79 12.53
CA ALA A 638 2.36 -1.87 12.81
C ALA A 638 2.10 -1.72 14.33
N SER A 639 2.14 -2.82 15.08
CA SER A 639 1.91 -2.78 16.54
C SER A 639 3.07 -2.17 17.31
N LYS A 640 4.32 -2.35 16.87
CA LYS A 640 5.49 -1.66 17.44
C LYS A 640 5.42 -0.16 17.18
N GLU A 641 5.10 0.24 15.95
CA GLU A 641 4.93 1.65 15.59
C GLU A 641 3.82 2.30 16.43
N MET A 642 2.66 1.64 16.55
CA MET A 642 1.56 2.15 17.36
C MET A 642 1.93 2.28 18.85
N ALA A 643 2.59 1.28 19.43
CA ALA A 643 3.06 1.35 20.81
C ALA A 643 4.04 2.52 21.02
N ALA A 644 4.93 2.79 20.06
CA ALA A 644 5.88 3.90 20.12
C ALA A 644 5.23 5.28 19.98
N LEU A 645 4.12 5.39 19.24
CA LEU A 645 3.37 6.65 19.04
C LEU A 645 2.35 6.94 20.16
N SER A 646 1.99 5.93 20.97
CA SER A 646 0.99 6.07 22.02
C SER A 646 1.49 6.91 23.21
N PRO A 647 0.60 7.63 23.93
CA PRO A 647 0.97 8.34 25.14
C PRO A 647 1.48 7.36 26.20
N GLN A 648 2.36 7.84 27.10
CA GLN A 648 2.78 7.06 28.25
C GLN A 648 1.60 6.79 29.19
N LYS A 649 1.68 5.67 29.94
CA LYS A 649 0.64 5.20 30.87
C LYS A 649 0.25 6.31 31.87
N THR A 650 -0.86 6.99 31.63
CA THR A 650 -1.42 7.96 32.58
C THR A 650 -2.29 7.23 33.59
N SER A 651 -1.92 7.29 34.86
CA SER A 651 -2.77 6.79 35.94
C SER A 651 -3.78 7.88 36.31
N ASN A 652 -5.03 7.69 35.89
CA ASN A 652 -6.12 8.59 36.29
C ASN A 652 -6.44 8.37 37.77
N ILE A 653 -6.37 9.45 38.57
CA ILE A 653 -6.72 9.42 39.99
C ILE A 653 -8.24 9.57 40.11
N HIS A 654 -8.94 8.49 40.45
CA HIS A 654 -10.37 8.54 40.74
C HIS A 654 -10.59 8.86 42.22
N GLN A 655 -11.46 9.83 42.50
CA GLN A 655 -11.87 10.22 43.86
C GLN A 655 -13.31 9.77 44.11
N GLU A 656 -13.51 8.81 45.01
CA GLU A 656 -14.85 8.42 45.48
C GLU A 656 -15.15 9.05 46.85
N ILE A 657 -16.40 9.47 47.05
CA ILE A 657 -16.88 10.01 48.32
C ILE A 657 -17.30 8.82 49.19
N LEU A 658 -16.70 8.68 50.37
CA LEU A 658 -17.11 7.64 51.32
C LEU A 658 -18.57 7.83 51.72
N HIS A 659 -19.34 6.73 51.76
CA HIS A 659 -20.75 6.78 52.12
C HIS A 659 -20.96 7.21 53.59
N LYS A 660 -21.52 8.41 53.79
CA LYS A 660 -21.69 9.04 55.12
C LYS A 660 -22.54 8.23 56.10
N GLY A 661 -23.36 7.30 55.60
CA GLY A 661 -24.23 6.45 56.42
C GLY A 661 -23.49 5.59 57.46
N TRP A 662 -22.26 5.17 57.18
CA TRP A 662 -21.44 4.41 58.13
C TRP A 662 -21.04 5.25 59.35
N PHE A 663 -20.61 6.50 59.12
CA PHE A 663 -20.28 7.44 60.19
C PHE A 663 -21.52 7.82 61.01
N TYR A 664 -22.68 7.96 60.35
CA TYR A 664 -23.95 8.21 61.04
C TYR A 664 -24.39 7.02 61.91
N GLY A 665 -24.27 5.78 61.40
CA GLY A 665 -24.57 4.58 62.18
C GLY A 665 -23.66 4.43 63.40
N LEU A 666 -22.35 4.68 63.23
CA LEU A 666 -21.38 4.70 64.34
C LEU A 666 -21.72 5.79 65.36
N LEU A 667 -22.07 6.99 64.91
CA LEU A 667 -22.48 8.10 65.78
C LEU A 667 -23.71 7.72 66.61
N LEU A 668 -24.74 7.14 65.98
CA LEU A 668 -25.97 6.72 66.65
C LEU A 668 -25.68 5.65 67.71
N LEU A 669 -24.82 4.68 67.39
CA LEU A 669 -24.37 3.66 68.34
C LEU A 669 -23.64 4.28 69.54
N MET A 670 -22.74 5.23 69.32
CA MET A 670 -22.01 5.86 70.42
C MET A 670 -22.91 6.76 71.28
N LEU A 671 -23.85 7.48 70.67
CA LEU A 671 -24.82 8.30 71.40
C LEU A 671 -25.80 7.45 72.23
N THR A 672 -26.23 6.30 71.69
CA THR A 672 -27.09 5.37 72.45
C THR A 672 -26.34 4.76 73.63
N LEU A 673 -25.07 4.39 73.48
CA LEU A 673 -24.21 3.94 74.58
C LEU A 673 -23.98 5.03 75.63
N LEU A 674 -23.72 6.27 75.23
CA LEU A 674 -23.58 7.43 76.14
C LEU A 674 -24.88 7.70 76.92
N TRP A 675 -26.04 7.56 76.26
CA TRP A 675 -27.34 7.73 76.89
C TRP A 675 -27.64 6.61 77.90
N LEU A 676 -27.38 5.36 77.52
CA LEU A 676 -27.51 4.19 78.40
C LEU A 676 -26.59 4.34 79.62
N ALA A 677 -25.35 4.74 79.40
CA ALA A 677 -24.40 4.98 80.47
C ALA A 677 -24.87 6.11 81.39
N ARG A 678 -25.44 7.21 80.86
CA ARG A 678 -26.03 8.28 81.68
C ARG A 678 -27.23 7.83 82.52
N ARG A 679 -27.99 6.83 82.06
CA ARG A 679 -29.20 6.35 82.74
C ARG A 679 -28.88 5.29 83.80
N LEU A 680 -27.81 4.52 83.62
CA LEU A 680 -27.39 3.42 84.49
C LEU A 680 -26.30 3.81 85.50
N LEU A 681 -25.59 4.93 85.30
CA LEU A 681 -24.54 5.48 86.18
C LEU A 681 -24.95 6.83 86.74
#